data_AF-X8J747-F1
#
_entry.id   AF-X8J747-F1
#
_cell.length_a   1.000
_cell.length_b   1.000
_cell.length_c   1.000
_cell.angle_alpha   90.00
_cell.angle_beta   90.00
_cell.angle_gamma   90.00
#
_symmetry.space_group_name_H-M   'P 1'
#
loop_
_entity.id
_entity.type
_entity.pdbx_description
1 polymer ?
#
loop_
_entity_poly.entity_id
_entity_poly.type
_entity_poly.pdbx_seq_one_letter_code
_entity_poly.pdbx_strand_id
1 'polypeptide(L)'
;MSPKLWHWAYFQARAQLYSNPDAPKDFHGNNQNFENTWCTACIHDFKKCANESDEQLLAQGLISEIRSSKELLDSAIKNVHPVSGRREGFEVHIRRCNLIDKEAKTRLRRESTRGQHALSQGSPMVREQSSDSEVSATFDSLLLSRLSKAQQERFESDLCKLFVANGFAWQAVNHPQTRIFFQDWFPSAKLPDRNKLSGPILQNQVYASNMSMRQAIQGRLATGMSDGWKNIKRNSLLASMLSVDYKTYTVKVHDLSAEPKTADNHLSRVLADIDFAEKEHGVRVIAWVSDAGGDSRAMRVRLNRMHPHLLVFDCWAHQINLIVGDILRLNDRLVEAAADAIEITKWMLHHSYLLGLFRQERARSNAKSRELTLPAITRWTSHYLSFDSLNSQSTALRSLLINHSDAFRKSAGRSPEKKEQVERIMARIEDRSFWMKLAELKLYLEPLAIAANVSQAPTTRLDHVLIELGRLYYTFSKFAFNPAIIKCVLESLERRWGKADQDAFILAVFLNPFIRARLFNPRNTLLNRWGLYGIVKRVFRRVFRQENDLELHEAFNDYYESRNEFHPDRWPYEEVQASCDRTGKPFNMLEVWTGILPYNAPNAGRHQLAYLATHILSIVANSAGCERLFSEMGNIHTKRRNRLAYNKVFDTAVVRMDLKRKHAAEGLTRSRLKRQFGPQKIEPAFSPVVSASQIDQNDEAAEEIADVDMMDEDPGIDFRAVAAQLRQDVLDDEDPSDDEELPPADSITNPRSLEGLRPKRVRLFFGTRVAIELKELFDYETGDDKEGLGFFKQAGLVNLEKELEIYNLSTRELEEGIEYGIASD
;
A
#
# COMPACT_ATOMS: atom_id res chain seq x y z
N MET A 1 19.17 -51.56 -37.25
CA MET A 1 20.20 -50.50 -37.11
C MET A 1 19.56 -49.18 -37.52
N SER A 2 19.38 -48.25 -36.59
CA SER A 2 18.86 -46.91 -36.90
C SER A 2 19.83 -46.16 -37.84
N PRO A 3 19.33 -45.39 -38.82
CA PRO A 3 20.20 -44.60 -39.69
C PRO A 3 21.01 -43.60 -38.86
N LYS A 4 22.34 -43.53 -39.09
CA LYS A 4 23.20 -42.54 -38.41
C LYS A 4 22.70 -41.13 -38.74
N LEU A 5 22.41 -40.33 -37.71
CA LEU A 5 22.01 -38.93 -37.86
C LEU A 5 23.08 -38.17 -38.66
N TRP A 6 22.67 -37.35 -39.63
CA TRP A 6 23.61 -36.60 -40.49
C TRP A 6 24.54 -35.67 -39.69
N HIS A 7 24.09 -35.21 -38.52
CA HIS A 7 24.87 -34.43 -37.56
C HIS A 7 26.23 -35.08 -37.25
N TRP A 8 26.31 -36.42 -37.23
CA TRP A 8 27.55 -37.16 -37.00
C TRP A 8 28.64 -36.97 -38.06
N ALA A 9 28.33 -36.39 -39.21
CA ALA A 9 29.36 -36.00 -40.17
C ALA A 9 30.31 -34.91 -39.60
N TYR A 10 29.86 -34.16 -38.58
CA TYR A 10 30.58 -33.02 -38.01
C TYR A 10 31.24 -33.31 -36.67
N PHE A 11 30.92 -34.44 -36.04
CA PHE A 11 31.40 -34.80 -34.70
C PHE A 11 32.14 -36.14 -34.72
N GLN A 12 33.21 -36.23 -33.94
CA GLN A 12 33.96 -37.47 -33.73
C GLN A 12 34.05 -37.79 -32.24
N ALA A 13 33.87 -39.07 -31.91
CA ALA A 13 34.05 -39.57 -30.55
C ALA A 13 35.55 -39.73 -30.25
N ARG A 14 35.92 -39.71 -28.96
CA ARG A 14 37.33 -39.85 -28.53
C ARG A 14 38.03 -41.05 -29.15
N ALA A 15 37.38 -42.22 -29.13
CA ALA A 15 37.91 -43.46 -29.67
C ALA A 15 38.28 -43.37 -31.18
N GLN A 16 37.52 -42.59 -31.96
CA GLN A 16 37.76 -42.41 -33.39
C GLN A 16 38.95 -41.50 -33.68
N LEU A 17 39.20 -40.50 -32.84
CA LEU A 17 40.32 -39.56 -32.99
C LEU A 17 41.69 -40.23 -32.84
N TYR A 18 41.78 -41.34 -32.09
CA TYR A 18 43.03 -42.08 -31.86
C TYR A 18 43.18 -43.35 -32.72
N SER A 19 42.29 -43.60 -33.68
CA SER A 19 42.36 -44.75 -34.61
C SER A 19 42.53 -46.11 -33.93
N ASN A 20 41.94 -46.33 -32.75
CA ASN A 20 41.96 -47.63 -32.06
C ASN A 20 40.68 -48.43 -32.38
N PRO A 21 40.73 -49.48 -33.22
CA PRO A 21 39.53 -50.19 -33.69
C PRO A 21 38.82 -51.00 -32.61
N ASP A 22 39.52 -51.35 -31.51
CA ASP A 22 39.03 -52.22 -30.43
C ASP A 22 38.70 -51.47 -29.13
N ALA A 23 38.68 -50.13 -29.15
CA ALA A 23 38.24 -49.33 -28.01
C ALA A 23 36.72 -49.46 -27.82
N PRO A 24 36.22 -49.59 -26.57
CA PRO A 24 34.79 -49.72 -26.31
C PRO A 24 34.05 -48.50 -26.90
N LYS A 25 32.96 -48.77 -27.63
CA LYS A 25 32.10 -47.70 -28.14
C LYS A 25 31.58 -46.93 -26.93
N ASP A 26 31.90 -45.64 -26.82
CA ASP A 26 31.40 -44.72 -25.78
C ASP A 26 29.88 -44.50 -25.92
N PHE A 27 29.09 -45.54 -25.68
CA PHE A 27 27.62 -45.54 -25.68
C PHE A 27 27.16 -46.32 -24.45
N HIS A 28 26.50 -45.65 -23.51
CA HIS A 28 25.75 -46.31 -22.44
C HIS A 28 24.24 -46.18 -22.67
N GLY A 29 23.58 -47.34 -22.78
CA GLY A 29 22.13 -47.47 -22.67
C GLY A 29 21.33 -47.38 -23.99
N ASN A 30 20.12 -47.93 -23.97
CA ASN A 30 19.15 -47.96 -25.07
C ASN A 30 18.65 -46.57 -25.54
N ASN A 31 19.20 -45.46 -25.02
CA ASN A 31 18.65 -44.11 -25.12
C ASN A 31 19.54 -43.07 -25.85
N GLN A 32 20.34 -43.49 -26.84
CA GLN A 32 21.05 -42.60 -27.80
C GLN A 32 21.71 -41.34 -27.19
N ASN A 33 22.29 -41.46 -25.98
CA ASN A 33 22.98 -40.36 -25.30
C ASN A 33 24.48 -40.51 -25.56
N PHE A 34 25.13 -39.49 -26.10
CA PHE A 34 26.52 -39.58 -26.51
C PHE A 34 27.38 -38.76 -25.56
N GLU A 35 28.29 -39.43 -24.85
CA GLU A 35 29.26 -38.76 -23.99
C GLU A 35 30.62 -38.71 -24.71
N ASN A 36 31.35 -37.60 -24.55
CA ASN A 36 32.70 -37.40 -25.10
C ASN A 36 32.79 -37.40 -26.64
N THR A 37 32.14 -36.41 -27.27
CA THR A 37 32.30 -36.15 -28.71
C THR A 37 32.74 -34.72 -28.96
N TRP A 38 33.54 -34.49 -29.99
CA TRP A 38 34.08 -33.18 -30.32
C TRP A 38 33.71 -32.77 -31.74
N CYS A 39 33.48 -31.48 -31.93
CA CYS A 39 33.33 -30.90 -33.25
C CYS A 39 34.67 -30.99 -33.99
N THR A 40 34.66 -31.67 -35.13
CA THR A 40 35.84 -31.90 -35.96
C THR A 40 36.46 -30.59 -36.46
N ALA A 41 35.62 -29.62 -36.84
CA ALA A 41 36.08 -28.30 -37.28
C ALA A 41 36.77 -27.52 -36.15
N CYS A 42 36.24 -27.55 -34.93
CA CYS A 42 36.86 -26.90 -33.76
C CYS A 42 38.20 -27.54 -33.39
N ILE A 43 38.31 -28.87 -33.43
CA ILE A 43 39.58 -29.54 -33.19
C ILE A 43 40.60 -29.16 -34.27
N HIS A 44 40.19 -29.16 -35.54
CA HIS A 44 41.10 -28.84 -36.64
C HIS A 44 41.60 -27.40 -36.56
N ASP A 45 40.72 -26.45 -36.29
CA ASP A 45 41.07 -25.03 -36.13
C ASP A 45 42.02 -24.83 -34.93
N PHE A 46 41.73 -25.45 -33.78
CA PHE A 46 42.64 -25.40 -32.64
C PHE A 46 44.01 -25.99 -32.98
N LYS A 47 44.07 -27.16 -33.64
CA LYS A 47 45.35 -27.76 -34.04
C LYS A 47 46.13 -26.84 -34.99
N LYS A 48 45.45 -26.18 -35.92
CA LYS A 48 46.07 -25.24 -36.86
C LYS A 48 46.64 -24.03 -36.13
N CYS A 49 45.84 -23.35 -35.30
CA CYS A 49 46.28 -22.19 -34.53
C CYS A 49 47.42 -22.54 -33.56
N ALA A 50 47.35 -23.71 -32.92
CA ALA A 50 48.41 -24.20 -32.04
C ALA A 50 49.71 -24.50 -32.80
N ASN A 51 49.62 -25.05 -34.01
CA ASN A 51 50.78 -25.30 -34.86
C ASN A 51 51.41 -23.99 -35.37
N GLU A 52 50.60 -23.03 -35.82
CA GLU A 52 51.09 -21.70 -36.24
C GLU A 52 51.76 -20.96 -35.06
N SER A 53 51.21 -21.10 -33.84
CA SER A 53 51.83 -20.55 -32.64
C SER A 53 53.17 -21.23 -32.34
N ASP A 54 53.28 -22.55 -32.48
CA ASP A 54 54.55 -23.26 -32.29
C ASP A 54 55.58 -22.85 -33.35
N GLU A 55 55.17 -22.68 -34.61
CA GLU A 55 56.03 -22.19 -35.69
C GLU A 55 56.59 -20.79 -35.38
N GLN A 56 55.75 -19.89 -34.84
CA GLN A 56 56.18 -18.56 -34.41
C GLN A 56 57.14 -18.62 -33.22
N LEU A 57 56.88 -19.47 -32.23
CA LEU A 57 57.76 -19.66 -31.07
C LEU A 57 59.10 -20.29 -31.46
N LEU A 58 59.09 -21.21 -32.44
CA LEU A 58 60.31 -21.81 -33.00
C LEU A 58 61.13 -20.75 -33.76
N ALA A 59 60.48 -19.90 -34.56
CA ALA A 59 61.13 -18.79 -35.26
C ALA A 59 61.74 -17.75 -34.29
N GLN A 60 61.17 -17.61 -33.10
CA GLN A 60 61.70 -16.76 -32.02
C GLN A 60 62.77 -17.45 -31.16
N GLY A 61 63.07 -18.73 -31.41
CA GLY A 61 64.03 -19.53 -30.63
C GLY A 61 63.56 -19.89 -29.22
N LEU A 62 62.26 -19.74 -28.92
CA LEU A 62 61.68 -20.01 -27.59
C LEU A 62 61.35 -21.49 -27.38
N ILE A 63 61.21 -22.26 -28.45
CA ILE A 63 61.08 -23.73 -28.41
C ILE A 63 62.07 -24.35 -29.39
N SER A 64 62.49 -25.59 -29.15
CA SER A 64 63.45 -26.30 -30.00
C SER A 64 62.80 -27.09 -31.14
N GLU A 65 61.52 -27.45 -31.01
CA GLU A 65 60.75 -28.20 -32.02
C GLU A 65 59.25 -27.92 -31.88
N ILE A 66 58.50 -28.08 -32.97
CA ILE A 66 57.03 -27.94 -33.00
C ILE A 66 56.39 -29.23 -32.47
N ARG A 67 55.29 -29.10 -31.70
CA ARG A 67 54.58 -30.27 -31.16
C ARG A 67 54.15 -31.22 -32.27
N SER A 68 54.27 -32.51 -32.02
CA SER A 68 53.83 -33.54 -32.97
C SER A 68 52.31 -33.48 -33.18
N SER A 69 51.82 -34.00 -34.32
CA SER A 69 50.38 -34.03 -34.62
C SER A 69 49.55 -34.75 -33.54
N LYS A 70 50.15 -35.71 -32.82
CA LYS A 70 49.53 -36.42 -31.69
C LYS A 70 49.44 -35.52 -30.45
N GLU A 71 50.51 -34.80 -30.11
CA GLU A 71 50.51 -33.87 -28.97
C GLU A 71 49.58 -32.68 -29.20
N LEU A 72 49.50 -32.18 -30.43
CA LEU A 72 48.53 -31.15 -30.82
C LEU A 72 47.08 -31.66 -30.70
N LEU A 73 46.82 -32.93 -31.05
CA LEU A 73 45.52 -33.54 -30.87
C LEU A 73 45.17 -33.73 -29.39
N ASP A 74 46.11 -34.18 -28.57
CA ASP A 74 45.93 -34.32 -27.11
C ASP A 74 45.65 -32.97 -26.45
N SER A 75 46.33 -31.91 -26.92
CA SER A 75 46.08 -30.53 -26.48
C SER A 75 44.71 -30.04 -26.94
N ALA A 76 44.31 -30.32 -28.18
CA ALA A 76 43.00 -29.93 -28.69
C ALA A 76 41.85 -30.60 -27.93
N ILE A 77 41.95 -31.89 -27.62
CA ILE A 77 40.92 -32.63 -26.88
C ILE A 77 40.77 -32.11 -25.44
N LYS A 78 41.86 -31.63 -24.82
CA LYS A 78 41.82 -31.02 -23.48
C LYS A 78 41.21 -29.62 -23.46
N ASN A 79 41.43 -28.82 -24.51
CA ASN A 79 41.06 -27.40 -24.53
C ASN A 79 39.77 -27.10 -25.31
N VAL A 80 39.41 -27.92 -26.29
CA VAL A 80 38.11 -27.82 -26.96
C VAL A 80 37.08 -28.56 -26.12
N HIS A 81 36.05 -27.86 -25.67
CA HIS A 81 34.99 -28.47 -24.87
C HIS A 81 34.26 -29.58 -25.65
N PRO A 82 34.09 -30.79 -25.07
CA PRO A 82 33.28 -31.83 -25.69
C PRO A 82 31.81 -31.40 -25.72
N VAL A 83 31.12 -31.81 -26.77
CA VAL A 83 29.66 -31.75 -26.86
C VAL A 83 29.13 -33.10 -26.40
N SER A 84 28.39 -33.11 -25.30
CA SER A 84 27.74 -34.31 -24.74
C SER A 84 26.22 -34.15 -24.73
N GLY A 85 25.50 -35.26 -24.90
CA GLY A 85 24.03 -35.31 -24.83
C GLY A 85 23.36 -35.96 -26.04
N ARG A 86 22.05 -35.74 -26.17
CA ARG A 86 21.21 -36.22 -27.28
C ARG A 86 21.35 -35.32 -28.52
N ARG A 87 20.63 -35.68 -29.59
CA ARG A 87 20.59 -34.95 -30.88
C ARG A 87 20.53 -33.43 -30.70
N GLU A 88 19.68 -32.94 -29.79
CA GLU A 88 19.44 -31.52 -29.54
C GLU A 88 20.72 -30.76 -29.13
N GLY A 89 21.64 -31.41 -28.42
CA GLY A 89 22.93 -30.82 -28.02
C GLY A 89 23.85 -30.52 -29.21
N PHE A 90 23.91 -31.45 -30.18
CA PHE A 90 24.65 -31.23 -31.43
C PHE A 90 24.05 -30.11 -32.27
N GLU A 91 22.72 -30.00 -32.28
CA GLU A 91 22.04 -28.95 -33.02
C GLU A 91 22.38 -27.55 -32.49
N VAL A 92 22.44 -27.39 -31.16
CA VAL A 92 22.85 -26.12 -30.54
C VAL A 92 24.28 -25.75 -30.92
N HIS A 93 25.21 -26.71 -30.90
CA HIS A 93 26.58 -26.46 -31.31
C HIS A 93 26.69 -26.11 -32.80
N ILE A 94 26.01 -26.84 -33.70
CA ILE A 94 25.99 -26.53 -35.15
C ILE A 94 25.46 -25.11 -35.41
N ARG A 95 24.42 -24.66 -34.70
CA ARG A 95 23.87 -23.30 -34.85
C ARG A 95 24.89 -22.21 -34.46
N ARG A 96 25.66 -22.44 -33.39
CA ARG A 96 26.54 -21.44 -32.77
C ARG A 96 27.98 -21.46 -33.29
N CYS A 97 28.50 -22.62 -33.69
CA CYS A 97 29.90 -22.77 -34.08
C CYS A 97 30.18 -22.07 -35.41
N ASN A 98 31.07 -21.07 -35.41
CA ASN A 98 31.42 -20.30 -36.61
C ASN A 98 32.20 -21.11 -37.66
N LEU A 99 32.84 -22.21 -37.24
CA LEU A 99 33.68 -23.06 -38.08
C LEU A 99 32.90 -24.14 -38.85
N ILE A 100 31.63 -24.38 -38.49
CA ILE A 100 30.75 -25.29 -39.22
C ILE A 100 30.15 -24.56 -40.43
N ASP A 101 30.12 -25.26 -41.56
CA ASP A 101 29.68 -24.71 -42.83
C ASP A 101 28.23 -24.19 -42.80
N LYS A 102 27.96 -23.23 -43.68
CA LYS A 102 26.64 -22.58 -43.77
C LYS A 102 25.55 -23.53 -44.27
N GLU A 103 25.90 -24.60 -44.98
CA GLU A 103 24.95 -25.58 -45.52
C GLU A 103 24.33 -26.41 -44.39
N ALA A 104 25.14 -26.90 -43.45
CA ALA A 104 24.70 -27.57 -42.23
C ALA A 104 23.76 -26.70 -41.39
N LYS A 105 24.12 -25.42 -41.17
CA LYS A 105 23.29 -24.45 -40.44
C LYS A 105 21.95 -24.20 -41.14
N THR A 106 21.96 -24.11 -42.46
CA THR A 106 20.76 -23.89 -43.26
C THR A 106 19.85 -25.12 -43.27
N ARG A 107 20.42 -26.33 -43.39
CA ARG A 107 19.70 -27.59 -43.28
C ARG A 107 18.99 -27.70 -41.93
N LEU A 108 19.68 -27.36 -40.85
CA LEU A 108 19.15 -27.42 -39.50
C LEU A 108 18.03 -26.40 -39.27
N ARG A 109 18.16 -25.17 -39.81
CA ARG A 109 17.07 -24.18 -39.82
C ARG A 109 15.83 -24.71 -40.53
N ARG A 110 15.98 -25.37 -41.69
CA ARG A 110 14.86 -25.98 -42.44
C ARG A 110 14.19 -27.13 -41.67
N GLU A 111 14.96 -27.94 -40.95
CA GLU A 111 14.43 -29.01 -40.10
C GLU A 111 13.65 -28.45 -38.89
N SER A 112 14.11 -27.35 -38.27
CA SER A 112 13.38 -26.67 -37.18
C SER A 112 12.09 -25.96 -37.65
N THR A 113 12.02 -25.45 -38.88
CA THR A 113 10.80 -24.78 -39.41
C THR A 113 9.68 -25.76 -39.76
N ARG A 114 10.00 -27.02 -40.10
CA ARG A 114 8.98 -28.07 -40.36
C ARG A 114 8.22 -28.52 -39.10
N GLY A 115 8.78 -28.32 -37.90
CA GLY A 115 8.11 -28.59 -36.63
C GLY A 115 7.21 -27.45 -36.12
N GLN A 116 7.23 -26.28 -36.77
CA GLN A 116 6.50 -25.07 -36.36
C GLN A 116 5.56 -24.52 -37.45
N HIS A 117 5.39 -25.23 -38.57
CA HIS A 117 4.40 -24.90 -39.61
C HIS A 117 3.01 -25.46 -39.34
N ALA A 118 2.50 -25.24 -38.12
CA ALA A 118 1.07 -25.19 -37.85
C ALA A 118 0.80 -23.86 -37.16
N LEU A 119 0.24 -22.93 -37.94
CA LEU A 119 -0.34 -21.62 -37.60
C LEU A 119 0.52 -20.38 -37.89
N SER A 120 0.01 -19.66 -38.90
CA SER A 120 0.06 -18.21 -39.11
C SER A 120 1.22 -17.62 -39.94
N GLN A 121 0.88 -17.33 -41.20
CA GLN A 121 1.58 -16.45 -42.13
C GLN A 121 1.27 -14.97 -41.86
N GLY A 122 2.22 -14.07 -42.14
CA GLY A 122 2.01 -12.62 -42.26
C GLY A 122 3.32 -11.83 -42.43
N SER A 123 3.68 -11.55 -43.68
CA SER A 123 4.85 -10.79 -44.22
C SER A 123 4.93 -9.29 -43.84
N PRO A 124 5.90 -8.47 -44.32
CA PRO A 124 7.32 -8.68 -44.64
C PRO A 124 8.29 -7.64 -43.99
N MET A 125 9.58 -7.94 -44.16
CA MET A 125 10.77 -7.12 -43.94
C MET A 125 10.67 -5.62 -44.27
N VAL A 126 11.27 -4.79 -43.40
CA VAL A 126 12.09 -3.65 -43.83
C VAL A 126 13.53 -3.93 -43.42
N ARG A 127 14.42 -3.72 -44.38
CA ARG A 127 15.82 -4.08 -44.42
C ARG A 127 16.58 -2.77 -44.22
N GLU A 128 17.27 -2.59 -43.10
CA GLU A 128 18.32 -1.57 -42.99
C GLU A 128 19.66 -2.27 -42.78
N GLN A 129 20.55 -2.03 -43.74
CA GLN A 129 21.89 -2.56 -43.83
C GLN A 129 22.81 -1.66 -43.00
N SER A 130 23.41 -2.26 -41.97
CA SER A 130 24.80 -2.11 -41.53
C SER A 130 25.52 -0.78 -41.75
N SER A 131 25.84 -0.12 -40.63
CA SER A 131 27.14 0.52 -40.44
C SER A 131 27.54 0.49 -38.96
N ASP A 132 27.93 -0.68 -38.44
CA ASP A 132 28.59 -0.79 -37.13
C ASP A 132 29.79 -1.75 -37.26
N SER A 133 30.83 -1.27 -37.95
CA SER A 133 32.11 -1.98 -38.06
C SER A 133 33.23 -1.35 -37.24
N GLU A 134 32.91 -0.56 -36.21
CA GLU A 134 33.91 -0.03 -35.26
C GLU A 134 33.55 -0.19 -33.77
N VAL A 135 32.36 -0.71 -33.41
CA VAL A 135 31.94 -0.85 -31.99
C VAL A 135 32.22 -2.24 -31.40
N SER A 136 32.53 -3.25 -32.23
CA SER A 136 32.68 -4.64 -31.76
C SER A 136 33.98 -4.91 -30.99
N ALA A 137 35.06 -4.17 -31.25
CA ALA A 137 36.34 -4.41 -30.57
C ALA A 137 36.43 -3.74 -29.18
N THR A 138 35.58 -2.74 -28.90
CA THR A 138 35.50 -2.07 -27.60
C THR A 138 34.56 -2.79 -26.63
N PHE A 139 33.54 -3.50 -27.12
CA PHE A 139 32.53 -4.14 -26.26
C PHE A 139 33.07 -5.34 -25.45
N ASP A 140 33.90 -6.20 -26.07
CA ASP A 140 34.51 -7.35 -25.41
C ASP A 140 35.61 -6.95 -24.40
N SER A 141 36.33 -5.84 -24.66
CA SER A 141 37.30 -5.28 -23.71
C SER A 141 36.63 -4.57 -22.53
N LEU A 142 35.40 -4.07 -22.67
CA LEU A 142 34.65 -3.39 -21.60
C LEU A 142 34.00 -4.39 -20.64
N LEU A 143 33.57 -5.57 -21.11
CA LEU A 143 32.94 -6.62 -20.31
C LEU A 143 33.89 -7.30 -19.30
N LEU A 144 35.21 -7.27 -19.56
CA LEU A 144 36.24 -7.83 -18.68
C LEU A 144 36.89 -6.80 -17.75
N SER A 145 36.58 -5.52 -17.90
CA SER A 145 37.12 -4.46 -17.04
C SER A 145 36.36 -4.41 -15.71
N ARG A 146 37.08 -4.43 -14.57
CA ARG A 146 36.46 -4.26 -13.24
C ARG A 146 35.77 -2.90 -13.19
N LEU A 147 34.56 -2.86 -12.62
CA LEU A 147 33.85 -1.60 -12.39
C LEU A 147 34.76 -0.62 -11.64
N SER A 148 34.76 0.65 -12.06
CA SER A 148 35.39 1.71 -11.28
C SER A 148 34.75 1.80 -9.91
N LYS A 149 35.42 2.41 -8.92
CA LYS A 149 34.89 2.55 -7.56
C LYS A 149 33.49 3.19 -7.55
N ALA A 150 33.29 4.25 -8.33
CA ALA A 150 31.99 4.93 -8.43
C ALA A 150 30.91 4.05 -9.11
N GLN A 151 31.28 3.30 -10.15
CA GLN A 151 30.34 2.36 -10.79
C GLN A 151 29.97 1.21 -9.86
N GLN A 152 30.93 0.70 -9.07
CA GLN A 152 30.70 -0.34 -8.09
C GLN A 152 29.79 0.15 -6.95
N GLU A 153 29.99 1.38 -6.46
CA GLU A 153 29.12 2.01 -5.46
C GLU A 153 27.69 2.23 -5.99
N ARG A 154 27.56 2.66 -7.25
CA ARG A 154 26.26 2.79 -7.92
C ARG A 154 25.56 1.43 -8.08
N PHE A 155 26.29 0.41 -8.53
CA PHE A 155 25.79 -0.96 -8.62
C PHE A 155 25.30 -1.47 -7.26
N GLU A 156 26.09 -1.29 -6.19
CA GLU A 156 25.71 -1.68 -4.83
C GLU A 156 24.45 -0.95 -4.34
N SER A 157 24.35 0.36 -4.64
CA SER A 157 23.16 1.16 -4.35
C SER A 157 21.92 0.64 -5.07
N ASP A 158 22.02 0.39 -6.37
CA ASP A 158 20.89 -0.06 -7.19
C ASP A 158 20.50 -1.50 -6.85
N LEU A 159 21.46 -2.37 -6.53
CA LEU A 159 21.19 -3.71 -6.00
C LEU A 159 20.45 -3.65 -4.66
N CYS A 160 20.81 -2.71 -3.78
CA CYS A 160 20.11 -2.52 -2.51
C CYS A 160 18.65 -2.09 -2.76
N LYS A 161 18.42 -1.10 -3.63
CA LYS A 161 17.06 -0.65 -4.00
C LYS A 161 16.25 -1.80 -4.60
N LEU A 162 16.85 -2.61 -5.48
CA LEU A 162 16.20 -3.80 -6.05
C LEU A 162 15.75 -4.77 -4.96
N PHE A 163 16.62 -5.09 -4.01
CA PHE A 163 16.30 -6.00 -2.91
C PHE A 163 15.18 -5.44 -2.01
N VAL A 164 15.21 -4.15 -1.73
CA VAL A 164 14.19 -3.47 -0.93
C VAL A 164 12.85 -3.44 -1.65
N ALA A 165 12.83 -2.99 -2.91
CA ALA A 165 11.61 -2.84 -3.71
C ALA A 165 10.87 -4.17 -3.88
N ASN A 166 11.61 -5.24 -4.19
CA ASN A 166 11.06 -6.57 -4.44
C ASN A 166 10.92 -7.43 -3.17
N GLY A 167 11.17 -6.87 -1.98
CA GLY A 167 11.03 -7.61 -0.73
C GLY A 167 11.97 -8.81 -0.57
N PHE A 168 13.09 -8.86 -1.30
CA PHE A 168 14.03 -9.98 -1.22
C PHE A 168 14.63 -10.12 0.17
N ALA A 169 14.82 -11.37 0.60
CA ALA A 169 15.54 -11.64 1.83
C ALA A 169 17.01 -11.24 1.66
N TRP A 170 17.59 -10.53 2.64
CA TRP A 170 19.00 -10.12 2.59
C TRP A 170 19.96 -11.30 2.39
N GLN A 171 19.58 -12.50 2.85
CA GLN A 171 20.35 -13.73 2.64
C GLN A 171 20.44 -14.14 1.16
N ALA A 172 19.49 -13.72 0.31
CA ALA A 172 19.45 -14.11 -1.09
C ALA A 172 20.69 -13.64 -1.86
N VAL A 173 21.32 -12.52 -1.47
CA VAL A 173 22.56 -12.04 -2.13
C VAL A 173 23.73 -13.02 -1.95
N ASN A 174 23.72 -13.79 -0.86
CA ASN A 174 24.74 -14.80 -0.57
C ASN A 174 24.41 -16.17 -1.16
N HIS A 175 23.22 -16.36 -1.74
CA HIS A 175 22.82 -17.65 -2.29
C HIS A 175 23.69 -17.99 -3.52
N PRO A 176 24.16 -19.26 -3.67
CA PRO A 176 25.01 -19.65 -4.80
C PRO A 176 24.40 -19.31 -6.16
N GLN A 177 23.09 -19.52 -6.34
CA GLN A 177 22.41 -19.19 -7.60
C GLN A 177 22.46 -17.70 -7.94
N THR A 178 22.35 -16.82 -6.95
CA THR A 178 22.50 -15.37 -7.16
C THR A 178 23.90 -15.04 -7.62
N ARG A 179 24.92 -15.67 -7.02
CA ARG A 179 26.32 -15.47 -7.43
C ARG A 179 26.57 -15.96 -8.86
N ILE A 180 26.03 -17.13 -9.22
CA ILE A 180 26.12 -17.68 -10.59
C ILE A 180 25.46 -16.70 -11.57
N PHE A 181 24.23 -16.24 -11.30
CA PHE A 181 23.53 -15.28 -12.15
C PHE A 181 24.36 -14.03 -12.44
N PHE A 182 24.92 -13.39 -11.40
CA PHE A 182 25.73 -12.19 -11.62
C PHE A 182 27.10 -12.49 -12.23
N GLN A 183 27.68 -13.68 -12.02
CA GLN A 183 28.91 -14.08 -12.71
C GLN A 183 28.67 -14.26 -14.22
N ASP A 184 27.53 -14.81 -14.60
CA ASP A 184 27.19 -15.06 -16.00
C ASP A 184 26.82 -13.77 -16.75
N TRP A 185 26.07 -12.87 -16.11
CA TRP A 185 25.50 -11.69 -16.76
C TRP A 185 26.23 -10.38 -16.42
N PHE A 186 26.94 -10.31 -15.30
CA PHE A 186 27.65 -9.12 -14.81
C PHE A 186 29.03 -9.46 -14.18
N PRO A 187 29.92 -10.18 -14.90
CA PRO A 187 31.18 -10.71 -14.33
C PRO A 187 32.12 -9.66 -13.76
N SER A 188 32.01 -8.40 -14.22
CA SER A 188 32.82 -7.27 -13.77
C SER A 188 32.37 -6.69 -12.42
N ALA A 189 31.16 -7.00 -11.95
CA ALA A 189 30.58 -6.49 -10.71
C ALA A 189 30.93 -7.37 -9.51
N LYS A 190 31.43 -6.76 -8.42
CA LYS A 190 31.66 -7.48 -7.17
C LYS A 190 30.39 -7.47 -6.32
N LEU A 191 29.78 -8.61 -6.03
CA LEU A 191 28.63 -8.60 -5.11
C LEU A 191 29.04 -8.25 -3.67
N PRO A 192 28.27 -7.37 -3.00
CA PRO A 192 28.34 -7.24 -1.56
C PRO A 192 27.78 -8.49 -0.88
N ASP A 193 28.28 -8.83 0.30
CA ASP A 193 27.61 -9.82 1.13
C ASP A 193 26.35 -9.22 1.81
N ARG A 194 25.54 -10.10 2.41
CA ARG A 194 24.32 -9.69 3.13
C ARG A 194 24.57 -8.63 4.23
N ASN A 195 25.72 -8.65 4.89
CA ASN A 195 26.00 -7.76 6.02
C ASN A 195 26.35 -6.36 5.49
N LYS A 196 27.12 -6.29 4.40
CA LYS A 196 27.41 -5.03 3.71
C LYS A 196 26.14 -4.45 3.09
N LEU A 197 25.33 -5.28 2.42
CA LEU A 197 24.10 -4.87 1.74
C LEU A 197 23.03 -4.38 2.74
N SER A 198 22.76 -5.16 3.80
CA SER A 198 21.77 -4.81 4.84
C SER A 198 22.31 -3.96 5.99
N GLY A 199 23.52 -3.43 5.84
CA GLY A 199 24.21 -2.61 6.83
C GLY A 199 24.62 -1.28 6.19
N PRO A 200 25.91 -1.02 5.95
CA PRO A 200 26.38 0.26 5.41
C PRO A 200 25.66 0.72 4.13
N ILE A 201 25.40 -0.18 3.18
CA ILE A 201 24.75 0.20 1.90
C ILE A 201 23.30 0.63 2.15
N LEU A 202 22.55 -0.13 2.95
CA LEU A 202 21.19 0.24 3.36
C LEU A 202 21.17 1.57 4.11
N GLN A 203 22.09 1.80 5.05
CA GLN A 203 22.19 3.07 5.78
C GLN A 203 22.43 4.26 4.84
N ASN A 204 23.26 4.09 3.81
CA ASN A 204 23.44 5.13 2.79
C ASN A 204 22.14 5.41 2.01
N GLN A 205 21.33 4.38 1.73
CA GLN A 205 20.01 4.58 1.09
C GLN A 205 19.01 5.26 2.03
N VAL A 206 19.02 4.94 3.33
CA VAL A 206 18.20 5.62 4.34
C VAL A 206 18.60 7.09 4.44
N TYR A 207 19.90 7.39 4.52
CA TYR A 207 20.41 8.75 4.53
C TYR A 207 19.98 9.53 3.28
N ALA A 208 20.12 8.95 2.09
CA ALA A 208 19.66 9.56 0.84
C ALA A 208 18.14 9.82 0.83
N SER A 209 17.35 8.88 1.35
CA SER A 209 15.89 9.01 1.48
C SER A 209 15.52 10.15 2.45
N ASN A 210 16.20 10.24 3.60
CA ASN A 210 15.99 11.30 4.60
C ASN A 210 16.41 12.68 4.07
N MET A 211 17.49 12.76 3.30
CA MET A 211 17.92 14.01 2.65
C MET A 211 16.89 14.47 1.60
N SER A 212 16.40 13.55 0.77
CA SER A 212 15.34 13.83 -0.20
C SER A 212 14.05 14.27 0.48
N MET A 213 13.67 13.61 1.58
CA MET A 213 12.54 14.02 2.43
C MET A 213 12.73 15.44 2.94
N ARG A 214 13.87 15.73 3.59
CA ARG A 214 14.17 17.05 4.15
C ARG A 214 14.04 18.15 3.10
N GLN A 215 14.61 17.96 1.91
CA GLN A 215 14.47 18.90 0.81
C GLN A 215 13.01 19.14 0.40
N ALA A 216 12.16 18.12 0.47
CA ALA A 216 10.75 18.22 0.09
C ALA A 216 9.86 18.90 1.16
N ILE A 217 10.27 18.90 2.43
CA ILE A 217 9.43 19.35 3.55
C ILE A 217 9.97 20.57 4.31
N GLN A 218 11.26 20.91 4.17
CA GLN A 218 11.87 22.00 4.91
C GLN A 218 11.12 23.34 4.69
N GLY A 219 10.87 24.06 5.78
CA GLY A 219 10.14 25.33 5.80
C GLY A 219 8.62 25.20 5.70
N ARG A 220 8.07 23.98 5.64
CA ARG A 220 6.63 23.73 5.51
C ARG A 220 5.98 23.40 6.85
N LEU A 221 4.65 23.49 6.88
CA LEU A 221 3.83 23.07 8.01
C LEU A 221 3.64 21.56 8.00
N ALA A 222 3.67 20.94 9.18
CA ALA A 222 3.51 19.51 9.33
C ALA A 222 2.47 19.16 10.39
N THR A 223 1.67 18.12 10.12
CA THR A 223 0.92 17.40 11.15
C THR A 223 1.72 16.19 11.57
N GLY A 224 2.13 16.14 12.84
CA GLY A 224 2.70 14.92 13.42
C GLY A 224 1.63 13.88 13.69
N MET A 225 2.00 12.62 13.60
CA MET A 225 1.12 11.51 13.95
C MET A 225 1.91 10.43 14.69
N SER A 226 1.31 9.83 15.70
CA SER A 226 1.84 8.64 16.37
C SER A 226 0.81 7.53 16.48
N ASP A 227 1.29 6.30 16.35
CA ASP A 227 0.46 5.10 16.48
C ASP A 227 1.28 3.92 16.99
N GLY A 228 0.62 2.96 17.64
CA GLY A 228 1.23 1.79 18.26
C GLY A 228 0.99 0.52 17.46
N TRP A 229 2.01 -0.35 17.37
CA TRP A 229 1.88 -1.66 16.73
C TRP A 229 2.66 -2.73 17.47
N LYS A 230 2.10 -3.94 17.54
CA LYS A 230 2.82 -5.12 18.02
C LYS A 230 3.30 -5.95 16.84
N ASN A 231 4.61 -6.11 16.72
CA ASN A 231 5.18 -6.92 15.65
C ASN A 231 4.98 -8.43 15.89
N ILE A 232 5.40 -9.26 14.93
CA ILE A 232 5.28 -10.72 15.04
C ILE A 232 6.07 -11.34 16.21
N LYS A 233 7.10 -10.63 16.70
CA LYS A 233 7.84 -10.99 17.92
C LYS A 233 7.18 -10.50 19.21
N ARG A 234 6.03 -9.84 19.08
CA ARG A 234 5.28 -9.18 20.17
C ARG A 234 6.02 -7.99 20.78
N ASN A 235 6.96 -7.38 20.05
CA ASN A 235 7.54 -6.11 20.46
C ASN A 235 6.48 -5.01 20.30
N SER A 236 6.31 -4.19 21.33
CA SER A 236 5.47 -2.99 21.30
C SER A 236 6.25 -1.85 20.67
N LEU A 237 5.89 -1.46 19.45
CA LEU A 237 6.54 -0.39 18.70
C LEU A 237 5.64 0.84 18.65
N LEU A 238 6.21 2.03 18.76
CA LEU A 238 5.55 3.32 18.54
C LEU A 238 6.15 3.98 17.30
N ALA A 239 5.34 4.18 16.27
CA ALA A 239 5.76 4.93 15.08
C ALA A 239 5.39 6.40 15.21
N SER A 240 6.27 7.26 14.72
CA SER A 240 6.03 8.69 14.54
C SER A 240 6.25 9.05 13.08
N MET A 241 5.31 9.80 12.50
CA MET A 241 5.33 10.25 11.12
C MET A 241 4.88 11.70 10.99
N LEU A 242 5.15 12.32 9.84
CA LEU A 242 4.70 13.66 9.49
C LEU A 242 3.83 13.61 8.24
N SER A 243 2.73 14.36 8.25
CA SER A 243 1.99 14.74 7.03
C SER A 243 2.35 16.17 6.66
N VAL A 244 2.87 16.36 5.44
CA VAL A 244 3.22 17.66 4.85
C VAL A 244 2.62 17.72 3.45
N ASP A 245 1.81 18.74 3.17
CA ASP A 245 1.02 18.86 1.93
C ASP A 245 0.28 17.57 1.57
N TYR A 246 -0.35 16.95 2.57
CA TYR A 246 -1.11 15.69 2.46
C TYR A 246 -0.27 14.48 2.00
N LYS A 247 1.07 14.55 2.14
CA LYS A 247 2.00 13.45 1.91
C LYS A 247 2.64 13.04 3.23
N THR A 248 2.72 11.74 3.46
CA THR A 248 3.27 11.18 4.70
C THR A 248 4.76 10.83 4.56
N TYR A 249 5.53 11.17 5.60
CA TYR A 249 6.95 10.94 5.72
C TYR A 249 7.28 10.29 7.06
N THR A 250 8.19 9.33 7.07
CA THR A 250 8.61 8.60 8.27
C THR A 250 9.53 9.46 9.12
N VAL A 251 9.29 9.53 10.44
CA VAL A 251 10.24 10.17 11.37
C VAL A 251 11.04 9.11 12.08
N LYS A 252 10.37 8.27 12.89
CA LYS A 252 11.04 7.32 13.77
C LYS A 252 10.11 6.19 14.18
N VAL A 253 10.70 5.07 14.58
CA VAL A 253 10.02 4.00 15.30
C VAL A 253 10.79 3.72 16.59
N HIS A 254 10.09 3.71 17.72
CA HIS A 254 10.64 3.41 19.04
C HIS A 254 10.18 2.03 19.49
N ASP A 255 11.09 1.25 20.09
CA ASP A 255 10.73 -0.01 20.75
C ASP A 255 10.42 0.28 22.22
N LEU A 256 9.14 0.17 22.59
CA LEU A 256 8.62 0.40 23.94
C LEU A 256 8.38 -0.91 24.69
N SER A 257 8.88 -2.05 24.20
CA SER A 257 8.58 -3.37 24.78
C SER A 257 9.02 -3.52 26.23
N ALA A 258 10.08 -2.80 26.64
CA ALA A 258 10.62 -2.81 27.99
C ALA A 258 10.17 -1.61 28.82
N GLU A 259 9.30 -0.75 28.29
CA GLU A 259 8.82 0.45 28.95
C GLU A 259 7.39 0.25 29.47
N PRO A 260 7.06 0.75 30.66
CA PRO A 260 5.68 0.82 31.10
C PRO A 260 4.83 1.60 30.09
N LYS A 261 3.67 1.07 29.70
CA LYS A 261 2.70 1.74 28.83
C LYS A 261 1.99 2.86 29.60
N THR A 262 2.69 3.97 29.82
CA THR A 262 2.18 5.16 30.52
C THR A 262 2.09 6.35 29.59
N ALA A 263 1.16 7.25 29.89
CA ALA A 263 1.01 8.50 29.15
C ALA A 263 2.26 9.39 29.20
N ASP A 264 3.05 9.34 30.30
CA ASP A 264 4.30 10.10 30.43
C ASP A 264 5.40 9.58 29.50
N ASN A 265 5.55 8.27 29.40
CA ASN A 265 6.52 7.67 28.49
C ASN A 265 6.14 8.01 27.04
N HIS A 266 4.87 7.83 26.67
CA HIS A 266 4.38 8.19 25.33
C HIS A 266 4.62 9.69 25.05
N LEU A 267 4.26 10.57 25.98
CA LEU A 267 4.47 12.01 25.85
C LEU A 267 5.95 12.39 25.66
N SER A 268 6.86 11.76 26.42
CA SER A 268 8.29 12.01 26.29
C SER A 268 8.82 11.66 24.88
N ARG A 269 8.30 10.57 24.29
CA ARG A 269 8.65 10.14 22.92
C ARG A 269 8.12 11.12 21.88
N VAL A 270 6.86 11.52 22.02
CA VAL A 270 6.21 12.49 21.11
C VAL A 270 6.93 13.84 21.13
N LEU A 271 7.26 14.37 22.31
CA LEU A 271 8.01 15.63 22.43
C LEU A 271 9.39 15.53 21.77
N ALA A 272 10.12 14.43 21.99
CA ALA A 272 11.41 14.22 21.36
C ALA A 272 11.31 14.13 19.82
N ASP A 273 10.24 13.53 19.30
CA ASP A 273 10.01 13.42 17.86
C ASP A 273 9.56 14.74 17.22
N ILE A 274 8.78 15.56 17.93
CA ILE A 274 8.47 16.94 17.52
C ILE A 274 9.76 17.74 17.43
N ASP A 275 10.56 17.73 18.49
CA ASP A 275 11.85 18.42 18.54
C ASP A 275 12.80 17.99 17.42
N PHE A 276 12.86 16.68 17.16
CA PHE A 276 13.67 16.13 16.08
C PHE A 276 13.16 16.59 14.71
N ALA A 277 11.84 16.53 14.47
CA ALA A 277 11.25 17.01 13.22
C ALA A 277 11.54 18.49 12.97
N GLU A 278 11.38 19.35 13.98
CA GLU A 278 11.59 20.78 13.82
C GLU A 278 13.07 21.13 13.62
N LYS A 279 13.99 20.49 14.37
CA LYS A 279 15.43 20.79 14.30
C LYS A 279 16.12 20.13 13.10
N GLU A 280 15.85 18.85 12.85
CA GLU A 280 16.56 18.07 11.82
C GLU A 280 15.88 18.10 10.45
N HIS A 281 14.56 18.22 10.40
CA HIS A 281 13.83 18.31 9.12
C HIS A 281 13.46 19.76 8.75
N GLY A 282 13.52 20.69 9.70
CA GLY A 282 13.22 22.10 9.46
C GLY A 282 11.75 22.35 9.12
N VAL A 283 10.84 21.47 9.55
CA VAL A 283 9.39 21.68 9.46
C VAL A 283 8.90 22.47 10.66
N ARG A 284 7.71 23.03 10.58
CA ARG A 284 6.98 23.52 11.76
C ARG A 284 5.84 22.56 12.07
N VAL A 285 5.88 21.91 13.23
CA VAL A 285 4.81 20.99 13.64
C VAL A 285 3.67 21.83 14.21
N ILE A 286 2.50 21.75 13.59
CA ILE A 286 1.33 22.58 13.94
C ILE A 286 0.20 21.80 14.60
N ALA A 287 0.18 20.48 14.40
CA ALA A 287 -0.79 19.59 15.00
C ALA A 287 -0.18 18.21 15.29
N TRP A 288 -0.77 17.48 16.24
CA TRP A 288 -0.44 16.09 16.53
C TRP A 288 -1.68 15.20 16.60
N VAL A 289 -1.63 14.05 15.92
CA VAL A 289 -2.74 13.08 15.89
C VAL A 289 -2.29 11.73 16.44
N SER A 290 -3.11 11.12 17.29
CA SER A 290 -2.90 9.74 17.74
C SER A 290 -4.21 8.99 17.94
N ASP A 291 -4.14 7.66 18.08
CA ASP A 291 -5.28 6.79 18.33
C ASP A 291 -6.00 7.10 19.66
N ALA A 292 -7.19 6.55 19.85
CA ALA A 292 -8.01 6.87 21.03
C ALA A 292 -7.67 6.04 22.28
N GLY A 293 -6.60 5.24 22.26
CA GLY A 293 -6.18 4.45 23.43
C GLY A 293 -5.96 5.32 24.67
N GLY A 294 -6.26 4.78 25.85
CA GLY A 294 -6.25 5.55 27.10
C GLY A 294 -4.94 6.27 27.40
N ASP A 295 -3.79 5.66 27.08
CA ASP A 295 -2.47 6.28 27.20
C ASP A 295 -2.22 7.39 26.18
N SER A 296 -2.62 7.18 24.92
CA SER A 296 -2.55 8.19 23.86
C SER A 296 -3.44 9.40 24.15
N ARG A 297 -4.62 9.18 24.71
CA ARG A 297 -5.53 10.24 25.16
C ARG A 297 -4.89 11.10 26.24
N ALA A 298 -4.41 10.47 27.32
CA ALA A 298 -3.76 11.19 28.41
C ALA A 298 -2.51 11.93 27.91
N MET A 299 -1.76 11.36 26.96
CA MET A 299 -0.66 12.03 26.27
C MET A 299 -1.15 13.29 25.53
N ARG A 300 -2.20 13.22 24.69
CA ARG A 300 -2.72 14.40 23.95
C ARG A 300 -3.16 15.51 24.90
N VAL A 301 -3.85 15.16 25.98
CA VAL A 301 -4.29 16.12 27.01
C VAL A 301 -3.10 16.86 27.62
N ARG A 302 -2.03 16.13 27.98
CA ARG A 302 -0.80 16.72 28.54
C ARG A 302 -0.04 17.55 27.50
N LEU A 303 0.06 17.06 26.26
CA LEU A 303 0.69 17.77 25.15
C LEU A 303 0.02 19.12 24.89
N ASN A 304 -1.31 19.17 24.84
CA ASN A 304 -2.05 20.43 24.67
C ASN A 304 -1.88 21.39 25.86
N ARG A 305 -1.72 20.89 27.09
CA ARG A 305 -1.43 21.75 28.25
C ARG A 305 -0.04 22.38 28.17
N MET A 306 0.97 21.62 27.75
CA MET A 306 2.35 22.11 27.63
C MET A 306 2.56 22.99 26.39
N HIS A 307 1.90 22.65 25.29
CA HIS A 307 1.98 23.37 24.01
C HIS A 307 0.59 23.78 23.54
N PRO A 308 -0.08 24.78 24.15
CA PRO A 308 -1.45 25.15 23.77
C PRO A 308 -1.60 25.66 22.34
N HIS A 309 -0.50 26.08 21.71
CA HIS A 309 -0.46 26.53 20.32
C HIS A 309 -0.42 25.38 19.31
N LEU A 310 -0.11 24.15 19.77
CA LEU A 310 -0.13 22.94 18.98
C LEU A 310 -1.53 22.31 19.09
N LEU A 311 -2.19 22.09 17.96
CA LEU A 311 -3.51 21.47 17.95
C LEU A 311 -3.38 19.95 18.10
N VAL A 312 -4.19 19.32 18.95
CA VAL A 312 -4.16 17.87 19.17
C VAL A 312 -5.48 17.25 18.79
N PHE A 313 -5.44 16.11 18.10
CA PHE A 313 -6.65 15.46 17.62
C PHE A 313 -6.60 13.95 17.83
N ASP A 314 -7.76 13.35 18.05
CA ASP A 314 -7.93 11.92 17.90
C ASP A 314 -7.81 11.53 16.42
N CYS A 315 -7.36 10.30 16.16
CA CYS A 315 -7.46 9.72 14.82
C CYS A 315 -8.94 9.50 14.46
N TRP A 316 -9.46 10.26 13.50
CA TRP A 316 -10.89 10.15 13.15
C TRP A 316 -11.25 8.87 12.42
N ALA A 317 -10.29 8.24 11.73
CA ALA A 317 -10.48 6.89 11.23
C ALA A 317 -10.80 5.91 12.37
N HIS A 318 -10.06 6.01 13.48
CA HIS A 318 -10.32 5.21 14.66
C HIS A 318 -11.64 5.62 15.35
N GLN A 319 -11.92 6.92 15.48
CA GLN A 319 -13.19 7.39 16.08
C GLN A 319 -14.42 6.88 15.35
N ILE A 320 -14.42 6.85 14.00
CA ILE A 320 -15.50 6.24 13.20
C ILE A 320 -15.60 4.73 13.48
N ASN A 321 -14.48 4.03 13.60
CA ASN A 321 -14.49 2.60 13.92
C ASN A 321 -15.14 2.31 15.28
N LEU A 322 -14.92 3.17 16.28
CA LEU A 322 -15.53 3.03 17.60
C LEU A 322 -17.06 3.22 17.58
N ILE A 323 -17.63 3.94 16.60
CA ILE A 323 -19.10 4.05 16.45
C ILE A 323 -19.70 2.69 16.11
N VAL A 324 -19.02 1.90 15.26
CA VAL A 324 -19.43 0.51 14.99
C VAL A 324 -19.32 -0.33 16.26
N GLY A 325 -18.27 -0.12 17.06
CA GLY A 325 -18.11 -0.74 18.38
C GLY A 325 -19.32 -0.50 19.30
N ASP A 326 -19.82 0.74 19.35
CA ASP A 326 -21.02 1.10 20.12
C ASP A 326 -22.27 0.32 19.64
N ILE A 327 -22.46 0.19 18.32
CA ILE A 327 -23.59 -0.59 17.73
C ILE A 327 -23.49 -2.07 18.11
N LEU A 328 -22.29 -2.66 17.94
CA LEU A 328 -22.05 -4.08 18.22
C LEU A 328 -22.13 -4.40 19.72
N ARG A 329 -21.86 -3.41 20.59
CA ARG A 329 -22.07 -3.53 22.05
C ARG A 329 -23.55 -3.62 22.43
N LEU A 330 -24.43 -3.00 21.65
CA LEU A 330 -25.85 -2.92 21.97
C LEU A 330 -26.64 -4.16 21.52
N ASN A 331 -26.17 -4.89 20.50
CA ASN A 331 -26.93 -5.97 19.88
C ASN A 331 -26.08 -7.17 19.46
N ASP A 332 -25.97 -8.16 20.36
CA ASP A 332 -25.25 -9.41 20.10
C ASP A 332 -25.80 -10.18 18.88
N ARG A 333 -27.08 -10.01 18.52
CA ARG A 333 -27.65 -10.70 17.35
C ARG A 333 -27.03 -10.24 16.04
N LEU A 334 -26.58 -8.98 15.97
CA LEU A 334 -25.87 -8.45 14.80
C LEU A 334 -24.43 -8.97 14.75
N VAL A 335 -23.80 -9.15 15.91
CA VAL A 335 -22.47 -9.78 16.01
C VAL A 335 -22.53 -11.23 15.53
N GLU A 336 -23.54 -11.98 15.95
CA GLU A 336 -23.75 -13.36 15.50
C GLU A 336 -24.04 -13.43 13.99
N ALA A 337 -24.88 -12.53 13.45
CA ALA A 337 -25.15 -12.49 12.01
C ALA A 337 -23.88 -12.19 11.18
N ALA A 338 -23.00 -11.31 11.67
CA ALA A 338 -21.71 -11.03 11.03
C ALA A 338 -20.75 -12.23 11.08
N ALA A 339 -20.65 -12.90 12.24
CA ALA A 339 -19.83 -14.10 12.40
C ALA A 339 -20.32 -15.24 11.49
N ASP A 340 -21.63 -15.44 11.43
CA ASP A 340 -22.28 -16.43 10.56
C ASP A 340 -22.04 -16.12 9.08
N ALA A 341 -22.12 -14.85 8.67
CA ALA A 341 -21.85 -14.42 7.30
C ALA A 341 -20.39 -14.70 6.89
N ILE A 342 -19.43 -14.42 7.77
CA ILE A 342 -18.00 -14.74 7.54
C ILE A 342 -17.81 -16.25 7.45
N GLU A 343 -18.45 -17.04 8.31
CA GLU A 343 -18.34 -18.49 8.30
C GLU A 343 -18.89 -19.09 7.00
N ILE A 344 -20.04 -18.63 6.51
CA ILE A 344 -20.61 -19.04 5.22
C ILE A 344 -19.64 -18.70 4.08
N THR A 345 -19.15 -17.46 4.05
CA THR A 345 -18.26 -16.98 2.99
C THR A 345 -16.95 -17.79 2.96
N LYS A 346 -16.34 -17.98 4.13
CA LYS A 346 -15.11 -18.77 4.29
C LYS A 346 -15.31 -20.22 3.84
N TRP A 347 -16.43 -20.83 4.20
CA TRP A 347 -16.74 -22.19 3.76
C TRP A 347 -16.88 -22.27 2.24
N MET A 348 -17.60 -21.34 1.61
CA MET A 348 -17.76 -21.32 0.16
C MET A 348 -16.41 -21.19 -0.56
N LEU A 349 -15.55 -20.28 -0.12
CA LEU A 349 -14.23 -20.05 -0.74
C LEU A 349 -13.26 -21.22 -0.55
N HIS A 350 -13.33 -21.94 0.57
CA HIS A 350 -12.46 -23.11 0.83
C HIS A 350 -12.87 -24.38 0.06
N HIS A 351 -14.04 -24.42 -0.57
CA HIS A 351 -14.55 -25.60 -1.25
C HIS A 351 -14.79 -25.34 -2.74
N SER A 352 -13.72 -25.45 -3.54
CA SER A 352 -13.70 -25.12 -4.99
C SER A 352 -14.82 -25.76 -5.80
N TYR A 353 -15.15 -27.03 -5.57
CA TYR A 353 -16.27 -27.69 -6.25
C TYR A 353 -17.63 -27.04 -5.95
N LEU A 354 -17.88 -26.71 -4.68
CA LEU A 354 -19.12 -26.05 -4.25
C LEU A 354 -19.18 -24.61 -4.79
N LEU A 355 -18.05 -23.91 -4.80
CA LEU A 355 -17.91 -22.58 -5.41
C LEU A 355 -18.15 -22.61 -6.93
N GLY A 356 -17.70 -23.66 -7.61
CA GLY A 356 -17.95 -23.87 -9.04
C GLY A 356 -19.44 -24.05 -9.35
N LEU A 357 -20.15 -24.88 -8.56
CA LEU A 357 -21.61 -25.03 -8.68
C LEU A 357 -22.35 -23.72 -8.38
N PHE A 358 -21.89 -22.98 -7.38
CA PHE A 358 -22.45 -21.67 -7.05
C PHE A 358 -22.35 -20.68 -8.22
N ARG A 359 -21.20 -20.63 -8.92
CA ARG A 359 -21.02 -19.81 -10.12
C ARG A 359 -21.99 -20.19 -11.23
N GLN A 360 -22.27 -21.48 -11.41
CA GLN A 360 -23.25 -21.94 -12.39
C GLN A 360 -24.68 -21.48 -12.06
N GLU A 361 -25.10 -21.58 -10.79
CA GLU A 361 -26.42 -21.10 -10.36
C GLU A 361 -26.58 -19.58 -10.49
N ARG A 362 -25.48 -18.85 -10.27
CA ARG A 362 -25.45 -17.40 -10.50
C ARG A 362 -25.61 -17.03 -11.96
N ALA A 363 -24.93 -17.72 -12.87
CA ALA A 363 -25.04 -17.48 -14.32
C ALA A 363 -26.47 -17.67 -14.83
N ARG A 364 -27.25 -18.58 -14.22
CA ARG A 364 -28.67 -18.79 -14.54
C ARG A 364 -29.59 -17.66 -14.06
N SER A 365 -29.16 -16.87 -13.08
CA SER A 365 -30.00 -15.89 -12.38
C SER A 365 -29.94 -14.46 -12.97
N ASN A 366 -29.18 -14.23 -14.05
CA ASN A 366 -28.95 -12.89 -14.68
C ASN A 366 -28.57 -11.76 -13.70
N ALA A 367 -28.04 -12.10 -12.52
CA ALA A 367 -27.65 -11.13 -11.50
C ALA A 367 -26.27 -10.54 -11.82
N LYS A 368 -26.08 -9.25 -11.54
CA LYS A 368 -24.80 -8.55 -11.68
C LYS A 368 -23.70 -9.33 -10.94
N SER A 369 -22.61 -9.64 -11.65
CA SER A 369 -21.53 -10.50 -11.15
C SER A 369 -20.69 -9.80 -10.07
N ARG A 370 -20.85 -10.16 -8.79
CA ARG A 370 -19.93 -9.77 -7.68
C ARG A 370 -19.34 -11.01 -7.05
N GLU A 371 -18.04 -11.14 -6.85
CA GLU A 371 -17.48 -12.37 -6.23
C GLU A 371 -17.67 -12.37 -4.72
N LEU A 372 -17.66 -13.57 -4.11
CA LEU A 372 -17.67 -13.66 -2.64
C LEU A 372 -16.29 -13.22 -2.14
N THR A 373 -16.25 -12.29 -1.19
CA THR A 373 -15.00 -11.75 -0.66
C THR A 373 -14.97 -11.90 0.84
N LEU A 374 -13.83 -12.33 1.38
CA LEU A 374 -13.61 -12.28 2.83
C LEU A 374 -13.19 -10.87 3.24
N PRO A 375 -13.67 -10.39 4.41
CA PRO A 375 -13.28 -9.06 4.87
C PRO A 375 -11.85 -9.07 5.41
N ALA A 376 -11.03 -8.11 4.97
CA ALA A 376 -9.79 -7.77 5.66
C ALA A 376 -10.09 -7.23 7.06
N ILE A 377 -9.49 -7.82 8.09
CA ILE A 377 -9.88 -7.69 9.51
C ILE A 377 -9.91 -6.24 10.02
N THR A 378 -9.14 -5.33 9.42
CA THR A 378 -8.84 -4.02 9.99
C THR A 378 -9.71 -2.86 9.46
N ARG A 379 -10.73 -3.08 8.62
CA ARG A 379 -11.52 -1.98 8.02
C ARG A 379 -13.01 -2.31 7.85
N TRP A 380 -13.90 -1.46 8.35
CA TRP A 380 -15.36 -1.64 8.17
C TRP A 380 -15.82 -1.61 6.73
N THR A 381 -15.07 -0.95 5.86
CA THR A 381 -15.28 -1.02 4.42
C THR A 381 -15.26 -2.46 3.93
N SER A 382 -14.25 -3.25 4.27
CA SER A 382 -14.16 -4.65 3.81
C SER A 382 -15.31 -5.50 4.35
N HIS A 383 -15.70 -5.32 5.61
CA HIS A 383 -16.85 -5.99 6.23
C HIS A 383 -18.16 -5.65 5.52
N TYR A 384 -18.43 -4.36 5.29
CA TYR A 384 -19.61 -3.93 4.56
C TYR A 384 -19.65 -4.55 3.15
N LEU A 385 -18.55 -4.49 2.41
CA LEU A 385 -18.46 -5.02 1.05
C LEU A 385 -18.66 -6.53 1.00
N SER A 386 -18.06 -7.27 1.95
CA SER A 386 -18.23 -8.71 2.10
C SER A 386 -19.70 -9.07 2.38
N PHE A 387 -20.34 -8.39 3.34
CA PHE A 387 -21.73 -8.63 3.70
C PHE A 387 -22.70 -8.22 2.59
N ASP A 388 -22.45 -7.12 1.88
CA ASP A 388 -23.24 -6.71 0.73
C ASP A 388 -23.13 -7.73 -0.42
N SER A 389 -21.91 -8.21 -0.69
CA SER A 389 -21.67 -9.27 -1.68
C SER A 389 -22.46 -10.53 -1.33
N LEU A 390 -22.32 -11.05 -0.10
CA LEU A 390 -23.03 -12.24 0.35
C LEU A 390 -24.56 -12.05 0.28
N ASN A 391 -25.08 -10.93 0.77
CA ASN A 391 -26.52 -10.65 0.80
C ASN A 391 -27.11 -10.51 -0.61
N SER A 392 -26.38 -9.88 -1.53
CA SER A 392 -26.78 -9.75 -2.95
C SER A 392 -26.91 -11.11 -3.65
N GLN A 393 -26.25 -12.14 -3.12
CA GLN A 393 -26.23 -13.50 -3.67
C GLN A 393 -27.09 -14.49 -2.89
N SER A 394 -27.90 -14.02 -1.93
CA SER A 394 -28.76 -14.85 -1.09
C SER A 394 -29.66 -15.80 -1.89
N THR A 395 -30.27 -15.33 -2.97
CA THR A 395 -31.12 -16.15 -3.87
C THR A 395 -30.33 -17.26 -4.54
N ALA A 396 -29.11 -16.97 -5.01
CA ALA A 396 -28.26 -17.96 -5.66
C ALA A 396 -27.75 -19.00 -4.66
N LEU A 397 -27.38 -18.58 -3.44
CA LEU A 397 -26.95 -19.50 -2.38
C LEU A 397 -28.08 -20.44 -1.93
N ARG A 398 -29.30 -19.92 -1.80
CA ARG A 398 -30.48 -20.74 -1.49
C ARG A 398 -30.80 -21.71 -2.62
N SER A 399 -30.71 -21.26 -3.87
CA SER A 399 -30.93 -22.13 -5.04
C SER A 399 -29.89 -23.24 -5.11
N LEU A 400 -28.62 -22.91 -4.87
CA LEU A 400 -27.54 -23.89 -4.75
C LEU A 400 -27.81 -24.91 -3.65
N LEU A 401 -28.27 -24.46 -2.48
CA LEU A 401 -28.60 -25.35 -1.38
C LEU A 401 -29.74 -26.32 -1.71
N ILE A 402 -30.79 -25.82 -2.38
CA ILE A 402 -31.93 -26.64 -2.81
C ILE A 402 -31.52 -27.65 -3.89
N ASN A 403 -30.76 -27.21 -4.90
CA ASN A 403 -30.40 -28.04 -6.04
C ASN A 403 -29.23 -29.00 -5.75
N HIS A 404 -28.37 -28.65 -4.81
CA HIS A 404 -27.09 -29.31 -4.56
C HIS A 404 -26.80 -29.52 -3.06
N SER A 405 -27.81 -29.83 -2.24
CA SER A 405 -27.65 -30.11 -0.79
C SER A 405 -26.60 -31.19 -0.49
N ASP A 406 -26.49 -32.19 -1.36
CA ASP A 406 -25.50 -33.27 -1.21
C ASP A 406 -24.07 -32.78 -1.44
N ALA A 407 -23.88 -31.75 -2.27
CA ALA A 407 -22.56 -31.16 -2.50
C ALA A 407 -22.05 -30.45 -1.24
N PHE A 408 -22.92 -29.76 -0.49
CA PHE A 408 -22.59 -29.21 0.82
C PHE A 408 -22.15 -30.31 1.78
N ARG A 409 -22.98 -31.36 1.97
CA ARG A 409 -22.64 -32.46 2.90
C ARG A 409 -21.34 -33.17 2.53
N LYS A 410 -21.08 -33.35 1.23
CA LYS A 410 -19.84 -33.96 0.73
C LYS A 410 -18.62 -33.07 0.98
N SER A 411 -18.78 -31.74 0.97
CA SER A 411 -17.67 -30.80 1.17
C SER A 411 -17.03 -30.93 2.56
N ALA A 412 -17.80 -31.35 3.57
CA ALA A 412 -17.28 -31.60 4.93
C ALA A 412 -16.32 -32.81 5.04
N GLY A 413 -16.33 -33.73 4.06
CA GLY A 413 -15.53 -34.94 4.09
C GLY A 413 -15.90 -35.89 5.24
N ARG A 414 -14.88 -36.48 5.89
CA ARG A 414 -15.09 -37.50 6.96
C ARG A 414 -15.13 -36.94 8.38
N SER A 415 -14.70 -35.69 8.60
CA SER A 415 -14.61 -35.11 9.94
C SER A 415 -16.00 -34.88 10.56
N PRO A 416 -16.27 -35.39 11.78
CA PRO A 416 -17.52 -35.12 12.49
C PRO A 416 -17.76 -33.63 12.73
N GLU A 417 -16.72 -32.87 13.10
CA GLU A 417 -16.79 -31.43 13.36
C GLU A 417 -17.18 -30.64 12.10
N LYS A 418 -16.57 -30.98 10.96
CA LYS A 418 -16.90 -30.35 9.67
C LYS A 418 -18.31 -30.70 9.19
N LYS A 419 -18.79 -31.91 9.50
CA LYS A 419 -20.17 -32.31 9.19
C LYS A 419 -21.17 -31.50 10.01
N GLU A 420 -20.91 -31.30 11.29
CA GLU A 420 -21.76 -30.44 12.12
C GLU A 420 -21.72 -28.98 11.64
N GLN A 421 -20.52 -28.49 11.29
CA GLN A 421 -20.32 -27.16 10.76
C GLN A 421 -21.12 -26.92 9.47
N VAL A 422 -21.07 -27.84 8.51
CA VAL A 422 -21.79 -27.67 7.24
C VAL A 422 -23.30 -27.72 7.43
N GLU A 423 -23.82 -28.56 8.34
CA GLU A 423 -25.26 -28.57 8.64
C GLU A 423 -25.70 -27.24 9.28
N ARG A 424 -24.88 -26.63 10.16
CA ARG A 424 -25.15 -25.28 10.68
C ARG A 424 -25.13 -24.22 9.57
N ILE A 425 -24.18 -24.30 8.64
CA ILE A 425 -24.09 -23.39 7.49
C ILE A 425 -25.34 -23.52 6.60
N MET A 426 -25.75 -24.74 6.27
CA MET A 426 -26.95 -25.02 5.48
C MET A 426 -28.20 -24.44 6.17
N ALA A 427 -28.37 -24.71 7.48
CA ALA A 427 -29.49 -24.18 8.26
C ALA A 427 -29.55 -22.64 8.26
N ARG A 428 -28.40 -21.96 8.33
CA ARG A 428 -28.32 -20.49 8.26
C ARG A 428 -28.68 -19.94 6.88
N ILE A 429 -28.27 -20.61 5.80
CA ILE A 429 -28.62 -20.19 4.43
C ILE A 429 -30.14 -20.27 4.22
N GLU A 430 -30.79 -21.28 4.79
CA GLU A 430 -32.26 -21.41 4.80
C GLU A 430 -32.95 -20.39 5.70
N ASP A 431 -32.35 -20.05 6.85
CA ASP A 431 -32.96 -19.17 7.84
C ASP A 431 -33.21 -17.76 7.31
N ARG A 432 -34.48 -17.41 7.10
CA ARG A 432 -34.89 -16.05 6.70
C ARG A 432 -34.47 -15.00 7.74
N SER A 433 -34.41 -15.35 9.03
CA SER A 433 -34.04 -14.44 10.11
C SER A 433 -32.58 -13.99 10.00
N PHE A 434 -31.66 -14.92 9.69
CA PHE A 434 -30.25 -14.60 9.39
C PHE A 434 -30.13 -13.49 8.32
N TRP A 435 -30.76 -13.67 7.16
CA TRP A 435 -30.67 -12.68 6.07
C TRP A 435 -31.28 -11.33 6.42
N MET A 436 -32.37 -11.30 7.21
CA MET A 436 -32.94 -10.04 7.70
C MET A 436 -31.99 -9.32 8.65
N LYS A 437 -31.33 -10.03 9.57
CA LYS A 437 -30.32 -9.46 10.47
C LYS A 437 -29.09 -8.97 9.72
N LEU A 438 -28.64 -9.71 8.70
CA LEU A 438 -27.51 -9.31 7.85
C LEU A 438 -27.85 -8.04 7.05
N ALA A 439 -29.08 -7.95 6.52
CA ALA A 439 -29.56 -6.75 5.83
C ALA A 439 -29.67 -5.54 6.79
N GLU A 440 -30.14 -5.75 8.02
CA GLU A 440 -30.16 -4.71 9.07
C GLU A 440 -28.75 -4.24 9.42
N LEU A 441 -27.81 -5.17 9.67
CA LEU A 441 -26.42 -4.83 9.94
C LEU A 441 -25.82 -4.01 8.79
N LYS A 442 -26.06 -4.43 7.55
CA LYS A 442 -25.58 -3.74 6.35
C LYS A 442 -26.11 -2.31 6.27
N LEU A 443 -27.38 -2.09 6.58
CA LEU A 443 -27.99 -0.76 6.60
C LEU A 443 -27.26 0.20 7.55
N TYR A 444 -26.78 -0.30 8.69
CA TYR A 444 -26.00 0.51 9.63
C TYR A 444 -24.53 0.65 9.25
N LEU A 445 -23.93 -0.38 8.65
CA LEU A 445 -22.53 -0.34 8.23
C LEU A 445 -22.30 0.52 6.98
N GLU A 446 -23.27 0.64 6.07
CA GLU A 446 -23.07 1.38 4.82
C GLU A 446 -22.65 2.85 5.04
N PRO A 447 -23.37 3.67 5.83
CA PRO A 447 -22.94 5.05 6.07
C PRO A 447 -21.57 5.12 6.77
N LEU A 448 -21.27 4.18 7.66
CA LEU A 448 -20.03 4.12 8.43
C LEU A 448 -18.84 3.64 7.58
N ALA A 449 -19.06 2.76 6.60
CA ALA A 449 -18.06 2.33 5.62
C ALA A 449 -17.63 3.50 4.72
N ILE A 450 -18.59 4.31 4.28
CA ILE A 450 -18.31 5.55 3.53
C ILE A 450 -17.50 6.51 4.41
N ALA A 451 -17.92 6.72 5.67
CA ALA A 451 -17.20 7.58 6.60
C ALA A 451 -15.77 7.07 6.90
N ALA A 452 -15.58 5.76 7.02
CA ALA A 452 -14.27 5.14 7.20
C ALA A 452 -13.36 5.41 5.99
N ASN A 453 -13.89 5.29 4.77
CA ASN A 453 -13.14 5.59 3.55
C ASN A 453 -12.69 7.07 3.51
N VAL A 454 -13.61 7.99 3.85
CA VAL A 454 -13.33 9.44 3.96
C VAL A 454 -12.29 9.72 5.03
N SER A 455 -12.41 9.14 6.22
CA SER A 455 -11.58 9.48 7.39
C SER A 455 -10.18 8.86 7.36
N GLN A 456 -9.94 7.80 6.59
CA GLN A 456 -8.64 7.12 6.47
C GLN A 456 -7.75 7.66 5.33
N ALA A 457 -8.24 8.58 4.52
CA ALA A 457 -7.47 9.08 3.38
C ALA A 457 -6.26 9.93 3.85
N PRO A 458 -5.13 9.91 3.13
CA PRO A 458 -3.96 10.74 3.49
C PRO A 458 -4.25 12.25 3.38
N THR A 459 -5.33 12.62 2.69
CA THR A 459 -5.80 13.98 2.43
C THR A 459 -6.96 14.39 3.35
N THR A 460 -7.35 13.57 4.32
CA THR A 460 -8.47 13.86 5.23
C THR A 460 -8.15 15.03 6.14
N ARG A 461 -8.59 16.22 5.73
CA ARG A 461 -8.66 17.42 6.55
C ARG A 461 -9.81 17.43 7.56
N LEU A 462 -9.77 18.37 8.49
CA LEU A 462 -10.80 18.58 9.52
C LEU A 462 -12.19 18.91 8.93
N ASP A 463 -12.27 19.63 7.82
CA ASP A 463 -13.55 19.95 7.17
C ASP A 463 -14.26 18.71 6.61
N HIS A 464 -13.50 17.78 6.00
CA HIS A 464 -14.05 16.49 5.56
C HIS A 464 -14.67 15.72 6.71
N VAL A 465 -13.99 15.67 7.85
CA VAL A 465 -14.47 14.97 9.04
C VAL A 465 -15.75 15.61 9.56
N LEU A 466 -15.77 16.93 9.78
CA LEU A 466 -16.94 17.57 10.40
C LEU A 466 -18.20 17.43 9.54
N ILE A 467 -18.06 17.62 8.22
CA ILE A 467 -19.17 17.47 7.27
C ILE A 467 -19.65 16.01 7.26
N GLU A 468 -18.74 15.05 7.32
CA GLU A 468 -19.08 13.64 7.38
C GLU A 468 -19.81 13.26 8.69
N LEU A 469 -19.43 13.84 9.83
CA LEU A 469 -20.18 13.67 11.08
C LEU A 469 -21.60 14.21 10.97
N GLY A 470 -21.76 15.41 10.39
CA GLY A 470 -23.08 15.99 10.10
C GLY A 470 -23.90 15.08 9.19
N ARG A 471 -23.30 14.56 8.12
CA ARG A 471 -23.94 13.62 7.20
C ARG A 471 -24.39 12.34 7.90
N LEU A 472 -23.54 11.76 8.76
CA LEU A 472 -23.91 10.59 9.56
C LEU A 472 -25.07 10.92 10.51
N TYR A 473 -25.01 12.03 11.23
CA TYR A 473 -26.08 12.48 12.11
C TYR A 473 -27.41 12.61 11.35
N TYR A 474 -27.39 13.30 10.21
CA TYR A 474 -28.55 13.43 9.33
C TYR A 474 -29.08 12.06 8.89
N THR A 475 -28.21 11.19 8.37
CA THR A 475 -28.59 9.88 7.83
C THR A 475 -29.25 9.02 8.90
N PHE A 476 -28.62 8.88 10.07
CA PHE A 476 -29.15 8.06 11.16
C PHE A 476 -30.41 8.67 11.79
N SER A 477 -30.55 10.01 11.82
CA SER A 477 -31.77 10.67 12.31
C SER A 477 -33.02 10.36 11.47
N LYS A 478 -32.83 9.93 10.20
CA LYS A 478 -33.91 9.55 9.29
C LYS A 478 -34.25 8.06 9.33
N PHE A 479 -33.41 7.23 9.96
CA PHE A 479 -33.73 5.82 10.12
C PHE A 479 -34.90 5.65 11.09
N ALA A 480 -35.77 4.66 10.84
CA ALA A 480 -36.95 4.40 11.68
C ALA A 480 -37.02 2.96 12.22
N PHE A 481 -36.12 2.08 11.78
CA PHE A 481 -36.25 0.63 12.01
C PHE A 481 -35.93 0.17 13.44
N ASN A 482 -34.95 0.80 14.10
CA ASN A 482 -34.50 0.41 15.45
C ASN A 482 -34.12 1.64 16.29
N PRO A 483 -35.06 2.19 17.08
CA PRO A 483 -34.85 3.43 17.85
C PRO A 483 -33.67 3.35 18.83
N ALA A 484 -33.39 2.17 19.39
CA ALA A 484 -32.30 1.99 20.35
C ALA A 484 -30.93 2.11 19.67
N ILE A 485 -30.73 1.46 18.51
CA ILE A 485 -29.50 1.59 17.72
C ILE A 485 -29.34 3.02 17.21
N ILE A 486 -30.41 3.64 16.70
CA ILE A 486 -30.36 5.02 16.21
C ILE A 486 -29.94 5.97 17.33
N LYS A 487 -30.57 5.87 18.50
CA LYS A 487 -30.21 6.67 19.67
C LYS A 487 -28.74 6.44 20.06
N CYS A 488 -28.30 5.19 20.10
CA CYS A 488 -26.91 4.84 20.40
C CYS A 488 -25.92 5.50 19.43
N VAL A 489 -26.20 5.46 18.12
CA VAL A 489 -25.33 6.09 17.11
C VAL A 489 -25.34 7.61 17.22
N LEU A 490 -26.50 8.25 17.42
CA LEU A 490 -26.57 9.70 17.58
C LEU A 490 -25.85 10.18 18.84
N GLU A 491 -26.03 9.49 19.97
CA GLU A 491 -25.30 9.77 21.22
C GLU A 491 -23.79 9.52 21.07
N SER A 492 -23.41 8.48 20.32
CA SER A 492 -22.04 8.13 19.98
C SER A 492 -21.35 9.23 19.15
N LEU A 493 -22.05 9.79 18.16
CA LEU A 493 -21.59 10.93 17.37
C LEU A 493 -21.44 12.20 18.22
N GLU A 494 -22.46 12.54 19.01
CA GLU A 494 -22.43 13.72 19.90
C GLU A 494 -21.33 13.62 20.95
N ARG A 495 -21.13 12.44 21.52
CA ARG A 495 -20.06 12.18 22.50
C ARG A 495 -18.67 12.45 21.91
N ARG A 496 -18.40 11.99 20.68
CA ARG A 496 -17.10 12.20 20.01
C ARG A 496 -16.92 13.65 19.59
N TRP A 497 -17.96 14.26 19.04
CA TRP A 497 -17.95 15.68 18.70
C TRP A 497 -17.74 16.57 19.93
N GLY A 498 -18.34 16.20 21.06
CA GLY A 498 -18.19 16.90 22.35
C GLY A 498 -16.80 16.76 22.98
N LYS A 499 -15.92 15.88 22.47
CA LYS A 499 -14.50 15.78 22.87
C LYS A 499 -13.58 16.55 21.92
N ALA A 500 -13.99 16.74 20.67
CA ALA A 500 -13.18 17.34 19.63
C ALA A 500 -12.83 18.80 19.93
N ASP A 501 -11.80 19.34 19.28
CA ASP A 501 -11.53 20.78 19.30
C ASP A 501 -12.45 21.52 18.31
N GLN A 502 -13.71 21.77 18.74
CA GLN A 502 -14.78 22.29 17.87
C GLN A 502 -14.37 23.51 17.04
N ASP A 503 -13.67 24.46 17.65
CA ASP A 503 -13.25 25.69 16.99
C ASP A 503 -12.38 25.40 15.76
N ALA A 504 -11.45 24.44 15.84
CA ALA A 504 -10.60 24.06 14.71
C ALA A 504 -11.39 23.39 13.57
N PHE A 505 -12.33 22.50 13.91
CA PHE A 505 -13.20 21.84 12.92
C PHE A 505 -14.15 22.81 12.23
N ILE A 506 -14.83 23.66 13.01
CA ILE A 506 -15.75 24.69 12.49
C ILE A 506 -14.99 25.64 11.57
N LEU A 507 -13.79 26.06 11.99
CA LEU A 507 -12.97 26.94 11.19
C LEU A 507 -12.49 26.29 9.90
N ALA A 508 -12.17 24.99 9.91
CA ALA A 508 -11.82 24.26 8.69
C ALA A 508 -12.97 24.25 7.67
N VAL A 509 -14.21 24.00 8.12
CA VAL A 509 -15.41 24.05 7.25
C VAL A 509 -15.63 25.48 6.73
N PHE A 510 -15.53 26.48 7.62
CA PHE A 510 -15.69 27.88 7.23
C PHE A 510 -14.63 28.33 6.21
N LEU A 511 -13.36 27.95 6.38
CA LEU A 511 -12.26 28.34 5.49
C LEU A 511 -12.19 27.51 4.21
N ASN A 512 -13.14 26.60 3.97
CA ASN A 512 -13.29 25.95 2.68
C ASN A 512 -14.02 26.91 1.71
N PRO A 513 -13.39 27.36 0.62
CA PRO A 513 -13.98 28.36 -0.29
C PRO A 513 -15.25 27.90 -1.00
N PHE A 514 -15.42 26.58 -1.20
CA PHE A 514 -16.62 26.01 -1.83
C PHE A 514 -17.84 25.98 -0.88
N ILE A 515 -17.60 26.20 0.42
CA ILE A 515 -18.59 25.96 1.47
C ILE A 515 -18.88 27.24 2.26
N ARG A 516 -17.83 27.89 2.78
CA ARG A 516 -17.92 29.06 3.65
C ARG A 516 -18.87 28.80 4.84
N ALA A 517 -19.77 29.73 5.13
CA ALA A 517 -20.73 29.60 6.22
C ALA A 517 -22.02 28.83 5.85
N ARG A 518 -22.14 28.34 4.61
CA ARG A 518 -23.41 27.90 4.02
C ARG A 518 -24.03 26.68 4.70
N LEU A 519 -23.21 25.76 5.22
CA LEU A 519 -23.72 24.53 5.85
C LEU A 519 -24.18 24.75 7.30
N PHE A 520 -23.68 25.80 7.98
CA PHE A 520 -24.00 26.01 9.38
C PHE A 520 -25.46 26.42 9.55
N ASN A 521 -26.06 25.98 10.65
CA ASN A 521 -27.44 26.30 10.98
C ASN A 521 -27.60 27.82 11.17
N PRO A 522 -28.39 28.52 10.33
CA PRO A 522 -28.56 29.97 10.43
C PRO A 522 -29.29 30.39 11.72
N ARG A 523 -30.02 29.48 12.37
CA ARG A 523 -30.71 29.71 13.65
C ARG A 523 -29.77 29.58 14.85
N ASN A 524 -28.56 29.05 14.67
CA ASN A 524 -27.58 28.90 15.73
C ASN A 524 -26.82 30.22 15.97
N THR A 525 -27.15 30.90 17.06
CA THR A 525 -26.55 32.21 17.39
C THR A 525 -25.04 32.14 17.66
N LEU A 526 -24.48 30.97 17.98
CA LEU A 526 -23.05 30.79 18.20
C LEU A 526 -22.26 30.70 16.88
N LEU A 527 -22.93 30.44 15.75
CA LEU A 527 -22.34 30.29 14.42
C LEU A 527 -22.78 31.39 13.45
N ASN A 528 -23.42 32.44 13.95
CA ASN A 528 -23.65 33.63 13.14
C ASN A 528 -22.30 34.30 12.77
N ARG A 529 -22.36 35.31 11.89
CA ARG A 529 -21.16 36.05 11.42
C ARG A 529 -20.20 36.43 12.56
N TRP A 530 -20.73 36.96 13.66
CA TRP A 530 -19.93 37.41 14.81
C TRP A 530 -19.38 36.25 15.63
N GLY A 531 -20.15 35.17 15.78
CA GLY A 531 -19.72 33.93 16.42
C GLY A 531 -18.56 33.28 15.68
N LEU A 532 -18.64 33.18 14.35
CA LEU A 532 -17.58 32.68 13.48
C LEU A 532 -16.31 33.56 13.57
N TYR A 533 -16.45 34.89 13.54
CA TYR A 533 -15.30 35.76 13.77
C TYR A 533 -14.70 35.59 15.17
N GLY A 534 -15.54 35.33 16.17
CA GLY A 534 -15.11 34.96 17.51
C GLY A 534 -14.22 33.72 17.51
N ILE A 535 -14.59 32.68 16.76
CA ILE A 535 -13.78 31.46 16.58
C ILE A 535 -12.45 31.81 15.89
N VAL A 536 -12.49 32.55 14.77
CA VAL A 536 -11.31 33.01 14.04
C VAL A 536 -10.29 33.67 14.98
N LYS A 537 -10.72 34.64 15.79
CA LYS A 537 -9.84 35.33 16.75
C LYS A 537 -9.22 34.39 17.78
N ARG A 538 -10.02 33.50 18.37
CA ARG A 538 -9.55 32.57 19.41
C ARG A 538 -8.50 31.61 18.86
N VAL A 539 -8.78 30.99 17.72
CA VAL A 539 -7.86 30.05 17.08
C VAL A 539 -6.60 30.78 16.60
N PHE A 540 -6.75 31.95 15.97
CA PHE A 540 -5.61 32.75 15.50
C PHE A 540 -4.64 33.10 16.63
N ARG A 541 -5.16 33.67 17.73
CA ARG A 541 -4.35 34.02 18.91
C ARG A 541 -3.67 32.80 19.50
N ARG A 542 -4.36 31.66 19.54
CA ARG A 542 -3.81 30.40 20.04
C ARG A 542 -2.65 29.90 19.19
N VAL A 543 -2.84 29.71 17.89
CA VAL A 543 -1.86 29.01 17.02
C VAL A 543 -0.69 29.90 16.59
N PHE A 544 -0.91 31.21 16.48
CA PHE A 544 0.15 32.17 16.13
C PHE A 544 0.77 32.87 17.34
N ARG A 545 0.15 32.80 18.53
CA ARG A 545 0.60 33.47 19.75
C ARG A 545 0.80 34.98 19.55
N GLN A 546 -0.09 35.58 18.77
CA GLN A 546 -0.10 37.00 18.46
C GLN A 546 -1.53 37.54 18.47
N GLU A 547 -1.69 38.82 18.73
CA GLU A 547 -2.98 39.50 18.60
C GLU A 547 -3.36 39.65 17.12
N ASN A 548 -4.66 39.56 16.83
CA ASN A 548 -5.17 39.87 15.51
C ASN A 548 -5.29 41.38 15.32
N ASP A 549 -5.08 41.85 14.09
CA ASP A 549 -5.29 43.24 13.73
C ASP A 549 -6.75 43.50 13.27
N LEU A 550 -7.03 44.75 12.91
CA LEU A 550 -8.34 45.18 12.42
C LEU A 550 -8.57 44.65 11.00
N GLU A 551 -7.51 44.61 10.20
CA GLU A 551 -7.50 44.16 8.82
C GLU A 551 -7.83 42.66 8.68
N LEU A 552 -7.53 41.82 9.70
CA LEU A 552 -8.06 40.46 9.77
C LEU A 552 -9.59 40.45 9.82
N HIS A 553 -10.22 41.38 10.54
CA HIS A 553 -11.68 41.50 10.58
C HIS A 553 -12.24 41.88 9.20
N GLU A 554 -11.58 42.81 8.51
CA GLU A 554 -11.96 43.23 7.17
C GLU A 554 -11.84 42.06 6.18
N ALA A 555 -10.71 41.33 6.21
CA ALA A 555 -10.51 40.14 5.39
C ALA A 555 -11.55 39.05 5.70
N PHE A 556 -11.89 38.84 6.98
CA PHE A 556 -12.96 37.92 7.37
C PHE A 556 -14.31 38.32 6.77
N ASN A 557 -14.69 39.60 6.86
CA ASN A 557 -15.97 40.07 6.31
C ASN A 557 -16.00 39.91 4.79
N ASP A 558 -14.91 40.24 4.11
CA ASP A 558 -14.82 40.10 2.66
C ASP A 558 -14.85 38.63 2.23
N TYR A 559 -14.20 37.72 2.98
CA TYR A 559 -14.30 36.29 2.72
C TYR A 559 -15.71 35.76 2.96
N TYR A 560 -16.36 36.18 4.05
CA TYR A 560 -17.73 35.81 4.39
C TYR A 560 -18.73 36.24 3.31
N GLU A 561 -18.54 37.43 2.72
CA GLU A 561 -19.43 38.01 1.72
C GLU A 561 -18.97 37.78 0.26
N SER A 562 -17.87 37.03 0.06
CA SER A 562 -17.26 36.76 -1.26
C SER A 562 -16.91 38.04 -2.03
N ARG A 563 -16.26 38.99 -1.36
CA ARG A 563 -15.84 40.29 -1.91
C ARG A 563 -14.33 40.40 -2.05
N ASN A 564 -13.90 41.45 -2.76
CA ASN A 564 -12.50 41.82 -2.93
C ASN A 564 -11.65 40.64 -3.42
N GLU A 565 -10.55 40.31 -2.75
CA GLU A 565 -9.66 39.21 -3.10
C GLU A 565 -10.33 37.82 -3.00
N PHE A 566 -11.49 37.70 -2.35
CA PHE A 566 -12.24 36.44 -2.21
C PHE A 566 -13.43 36.33 -3.16
N HIS A 567 -13.62 37.31 -4.04
CA HIS A 567 -14.65 37.27 -5.08
C HIS A 567 -14.29 36.20 -6.12
N PRO A 568 -15.25 35.38 -6.62
CA PRO A 568 -14.98 34.31 -7.60
C PRO A 568 -14.17 34.80 -8.82
N ASP A 569 -14.52 35.95 -9.39
CA ASP A 569 -13.78 36.55 -10.52
C ASP A 569 -12.32 36.93 -10.25
N ARG A 570 -11.91 37.00 -8.97
CA ARG A 570 -10.53 37.34 -8.56
C ARG A 570 -9.80 36.17 -7.90
N TRP A 571 -10.52 35.14 -7.47
CA TRP A 571 -9.97 33.98 -6.80
C TRP A 571 -10.35 32.70 -7.54
N PRO A 572 -9.47 32.19 -8.42
CA PRO A 572 -9.82 31.14 -9.39
C PRO A 572 -9.80 29.73 -8.78
N TYR A 573 -10.38 29.54 -7.58
CA TYR A 573 -10.31 28.25 -6.87
C TYR A 573 -11.09 27.14 -7.59
N GLU A 574 -12.16 27.49 -8.32
CA GLU A 574 -12.96 26.55 -9.12
C GLU A 574 -12.22 26.14 -10.39
N GLU A 575 -11.55 27.08 -11.06
CA GLU A 575 -10.72 26.80 -12.24
C GLU A 575 -9.49 25.96 -11.88
N VAL A 576 -8.88 26.22 -10.72
CA VAL A 576 -7.78 25.38 -10.20
C VAL A 576 -8.29 23.95 -9.98
N GLN A 577 -9.45 23.77 -9.36
CA GLN A 577 -10.06 22.44 -9.20
C GLN A 577 -10.32 21.78 -10.55
N ALA A 578 -10.99 22.47 -11.48
CA ALA A 578 -11.29 21.93 -12.80
C ALA A 578 -10.03 21.57 -13.61
N SER A 579 -8.93 22.32 -13.44
CA SER A 579 -7.63 22.03 -14.03
C SER A 579 -6.98 20.78 -13.42
N CYS A 580 -7.02 20.65 -12.09
CA CYS A 580 -6.58 19.46 -11.38
C CYS A 580 -7.34 18.21 -11.85
N ASP A 581 -8.67 18.30 -11.93
CA ASP A 581 -9.53 17.19 -12.39
C ASP A 581 -9.19 16.78 -13.82
N ARG A 582 -9.02 17.76 -14.74
CA ARG A 582 -8.65 17.50 -16.15
C ARG A 582 -7.27 16.84 -16.30
N THR A 583 -6.33 17.21 -15.44
CA THR A 583 -4.95 16.71 -15.50
C THR A 583 -4.70 15.49 -14.61
N GLY A 584 -5.72 15.03 -13.87
CA GLY A 584 -5.59 13.96 -12.88
C GLY A 584 -4.69 14.32 -11.69
N LYS A 585 -4.34 15.60 -11.51
CA LYS A 585 -3.49 16.06 -10.40
C LYS A 585 -4.34 16.23 -9.13
N PRO A 586 -3.79 15.93 -7.94
CA PRO A 586 -4.52 16.14 -6.70
C PRO A 586 -4.76 17.63 -6.48
N PHE A 587 -6.00 18.01 -6.17
CA PHE A 587 -6.33 19.37 -5.74
C PHE A 587 -5.72 19.67 -4.36
N ASN A 588 -4.97 20.76 -4.25
CA ASN A 588 -4.32 21.19 -3.03
C ASN A 588 -4.91 22.51 -2.53
N MET A 589 -5.68 22.45 -1.44
CA MET A 589 -6.32 23.64 -0.88
C MET A 589 -5.32 24.67 -0.32
N LEU A 590 -4.09 24.25 0.01
CA LEU A 590 -3.04 25.16 0.45
C LEU A 590 -2.53 26.03 -0.69
N GLU A 591 -2.44 25.50 -1.91
CA GLU A 591 -2.05 26.29 -3.10
C GLU A 591 -3.08 27.38 -3.40
N VAL A 592 -4.36 27.08 -3.19
CA VAL A 592 -5.46 28.03 -3.38
C VAL A 592 -5.39 29.20 -2.40
N TRP A 593 -5.14 28.93 -1.11
CA TRP A 593 -5.03 29.97 -0.08
C TRP A 593 -3.71 30.75 -0.14
N THR A 594 -2.60 30.06 -0.42
CA THR A 594 -1.29 30.72 -0.57
C THR A 594 -1.19 31.53 -1.86
N GLY A 595 -1.97 31.21 -2.90
CA GLY A 595 -2.05 32.00 -4.14
C GLY A 595 -2.62 33.42 -3.96
N ILE A 596 -3.34 33.70 -2.88
CA ILE A 596 -3.81 35.06 -2.54
C ILE A 596 -2.66 35.90 -1.95
N LEU A 597 -1.65 35.26 -1.34
CA LEU A 597 -0.57 35.95 -0.67
C LEU A 597 0.42 36.53 -1.69
N PRO A 598 0.78 37.82 -1.57
CA PRO A 598 1.95 38.36 -2.26
C PRO A 598 3.23 37.59 -1.90
N TYR A 599 4.22 37.63 -2.78
CA TYR A 599 5.52 37.00 -2.54
C TYR A 599 6.14 37.50 -1.23
N ASN A 600 6.49 36.57 -0.32
CA ASN A 600 7.02 36.83 1.02
C ASN A 600 6.16 37.77 1.90
N ALA A 601 4.82 37.77 1.70
CA ALA A 601 3.92 38.53 2.55
C ALA A 601 4.05 38.08 4.02
N PRO A 602 4.21 39.00 5.00
CA PRO A 602 4.22 38.62 6.41
C PRO A 602 2.81 38.22 6.88
N ASN A 603 2.75 37.50 8.00
CA ASN A 603 1.49 37.20 8.71
C ASN A 603 0.95 38.45 9.45
N ALA A 604 0.55 39.45 8.66
CA ALA A 604 0.06 40.74 9.12
C ALA A 604 -0.99 41.30 8.16
N GLY A 605 -1.86 42.15 8.67
CA GLY A 605 -2.97 42.73 7.95
C GLY A 605 -3.97 41.68 7.47
N ARG A 606 -4.52 41.94 6.28
CA ARG A 606 -5.49 41.04 5.62
C ARG A 606 -4.96 39.63 5.35
N HIS A 607 -3.63 39.48 5.22
CA HIS A 607 -2.97 38.19 5.00
C HIS A 607 -3.13 37.22 6.18
N GLN A 608 -3.43 37.73 7.38
CA GLN A 608 -3.63 36.91 8.57
C GLN A 608 -4.69 35.81 8.36
N LEU A 609 -5.72 36.08 7.56
CA LEU A 609 -6.76 35.09 7.26
C LEU A 609 -6.22 33.92 6.41
N ALA A 610 -5.42 34.22 5.38
CA ALA A 610 -4.83 33.21 4.52
C ALA A 610 -3.78 32.36 5.27
N TYR A 611 -3.01 32.97 6.19
CA TYR A 611 -2.14 32.22 7.10
C TYR A 611 -2.91 31.29 8.02
N LEU A 612 -4.02 31.75 8.60
CA LEU A 612 -4.89 30.92 9.42
C LEU A 612 -5.52 29.78 8.63
N ALA A 613 -5.99 30.04 7.42
CA ALA A 613 -6.53 29.01 6.53
C ALA A 613 -5.50 27.97 6.15
N THR A 614 -4.30 28.39 5.75
CA THR A 614 -3.19 27.48 5.45
C THR A 614 -2.83 26.63 6.66
N HIS A 615 -2.81 27.22 7.86
CA HIS A 615 -2.54 26.50 9.10
C HIS A 615 -3.61 25.42 9.35
N ILE A 616 -4.89 25.78 9.35
CA ILE A 616 -5.98 24.85 9.70
C ILE A 616 -6.21 23.79 8.62
N LEU A 617 -6.17 24.17 7.34
CA LEU A 617 -6.46 23.26 6.22
C LEU A 617 -5.27 22.35 5.88
N SER A 618 -4.08 22.59 6.42
CA SER A 618 -2.94 21.66 6.29
C SER A 618 -3.00 20.48 7.26
N ILE A 619 -3.93 20.52 8.23
CA ILE A 619 -4.06 19.49 9.25
C ILE A 619 -4.69 18.23 8.65
N VAL A 620 -4.05 17.08 8.87
CA VAL A 620 -4.61 15.76 8.54
C VAL A 620 -5.17 15.10 9.81
N ALA A 621 -6.40 14.64 9.76
CA ALA A 621 -7.20 14.20 10.91
C ALA A 621 -7.09 12.70 11.21
N ASN A 622 -6.03 12.02 10.77
CA ASN A 622 -5.82 10.58 11.00
C ASN A 622 -4.34 10.20 11.16
N SER A 623 -4.12 9.02 11.74
CA SER A 623 -2.81 8.36 11.87
C SER A 623 -2.59 7.27 10.81
N ALA A 624 -3.35 7.24 9.72
CA ALA A 624 -3.29 6.18 8.70
C ALA A 624 -1.92 6.11 7.96
N GLY A 625 -1.07 7.14 8.11
CA GLY A 625 0.35 7.06 7.75
C GLY A 625 1.09 5.96 8.51
N CYS A 626 0.90 5.89 9.83
CA CYS A 626 1.54 4.91 10.71
C CYS A 626 1.11 3.49 10.37
N GLU A 627 -0.20 3.26 10.14
CA GLU A 627 -0.71 1.95 9.70
C GLU A 627 -0.05 1.48 8.40
N ARG A 628 0.18 2.38 7.44
CA ARG A 628 0.87 2.04 6.19
C ARG A 628 2.34 1.67 6.44
N LEU A 629 3.02 2.38 7.33
CA LEU A 629 4.37 2.00 7.74
C LEU A 629 4.37 0.61 8.40
N PHE A 630 3.40 0.32 9.26
CA PHE A 630 3.29 -0.99 9.89
C PHE A 630 3.01 -2.10 8.89
N SER A 631 2.19 -1.85 7.87
CA SER A 631 1.98 -2.79 6.76
C SER A 631 3.29 -3.12 6.04
N GLU A 632 4.06 -2.09 5.66
CA GLU A 632 5.38 -2.28 5.03
C GLU A 632 6.33 -3.07 5.94
N MET A 633 6.38 -2.71 7.23
CA MET A 633 7.18 -3.42 8.21
C MET A 633 6.73 -4.88 8.39
N GLY A 634 5.43 -5.15 8.34
CA GLY A 634 4.83 -6.49 8.36
C GLY A 634 5.27 -7.34 7.16
N ASN A 635 5.21 -6.78 5.95
CA ASN A 635 5.65 -7.43 4.71
C ASN A 635 7.15 -7.77 4.75
N ILE A 636 7.95 -6.98 5.47
CA ILE A 636 9.39 -7.21 5.67
C ILE A 636 9.66 -8.20 6.81
N HIS A 637 8.86 -8.17 7.88
CA HIS A 637 9.03 -8.92 9.12
C HIS A 637 7.99 -10.06 9.25
N THR A 638 8.07 -11.00 8.32
CA THR A 638 7.16 -12.16 8.26
C THR A 638 7.56 -13.30 9.21
N LYS A 639 6.69 -14.33 9.36
CA LYS A 639 7.00 -15.59 10.10
C LYS A 639 8.35 -16.17 9.71
N ARG A 640 8.63 -16.23 8.40
CA ARG A 640 9.88 -16.76 7.83
C ARG A 640 11.08 -15.84 8.06
N ARG A 641 10.86 -14.54 8.16
CA ARG A 641 11.89 -13.49 8.36
C ARG A 641 11.91 -12.92 9.78
N ASN A 642 11.48 -13.70 10.77
CA ASN A 642 11.28 -13.21 12.14
C ASN A 642 12.58 -12.74 12.83
N ARG A 643 13.77 -13.15 12.36
CA ARG A 643 15.07 -12.86 13.00
C ARG A 643 15.57 -11.43 12.80
N LEU A 644 14.93 -10.62 11.94
CA LEU A 644 15.32 -9.23 11.75
C LEU A 644 15.07 -8.40 13.02
N ALA A 645 15.97 -7.45 13.27
CA ALA A 645 15.81 -6.44 14.33
C ALA A 645 14.92 -5.30 13.81
N TYR A 646 14.15 -4.67 14.70
CA TYR A 646 13.13 -3.69 14.31
C TYR A 646 13.74 -2.48 13.56
N ASN A 647 14.95 -2.04 13.95
CA ASN A 647 15.65 -0.94 13.29
C ASN A 647 15.94 -1.27 11.82
N LYS A 648 16.41 -2.48 11.53
CA LYS A 648 16.66 -2.93 10.15
C LYS A 648 15.37 -3.05 9.35
N VAL A 649 14.28 -3.49 9.98
CA VAL A 649 12.96 -3.55 9.35
C VAL A 649 12.48 -2.13 9.02
N PHE A 650 12.60 -1.21 9.96
CA PHE A 650 12.27 0.21 9.77
C PHE A 650 13.10 0.85 8.65
N ASP A 651 14.42 0.70 8.67
CA ASP A 651 15.32 1.23 7.62
C ASP A 651 14.94 0.71 6.22
N THR A 652 14.61 -0.59 6.14
CA THR A 652 14.13 -1.21 4.90
C THR A 652 12.80 -0.58 4.46
N ALA A 653 11.88 -0.37 5.39
CA ALA A 653 10.57 0.23 5.13
C ALA A 653 10.69 1.70 4.68
N VAL A 654 11.57 2.49 5.30
CA VAL A 654 11.84 3.89 4.91
C VAL A 654 12.26 3.97 3.44
N VAL A 655 13.25 3.15 3.04
CA VAL A 655 13.73 3.12 1.65
C VAL A 655 12.64 2.60 0.70
N ARG A 656 11.88 1.57 1.09
CA ARG A 656 10.79 1.03 0.25
C ARG A 656 9.69 2.06 0.01
N MET A 657 9.27 2.77 1.05
CA MET A 657 8.26 3.83 0.95
C MET A 657 8.74 5.00 0.10
N ASP A 658 10.02 5.37 0.18
CA ASP A 658 10.60 6.42 -0.66
C ASP A 658 10.66 6.00 -2.15
N LEU A 659 11.07 4.76 -2.43
CA LEU A 659 11.07 4.20 -3.80
C LEU A 659 9.66 4.19 -4.39
N LYS A 660 8.67 3.68 -3.66
CA LYS A 660 7.26 3.70 -4.09
C LYS A 660 6.80 5.12 -4.42
N ARG A 661 7.17 6.10 -3.60
CA ARG A 661 6.82 7.51 -3.84
C ARG A 661 7.48 8.05 -5.13
N LYS A 662 8.75 7.74 -5.37
CA LYS A 662 9.49 8.16 -6.56
C LYS A 662 8.92 7.53 -7.83
N HIS A 663 8.71 6.21 -7.83
CA HIS A 663 8.14 5.50 -8.97
C HIS A 663 6.73 6.01 -9.32
N ALA A 664 5.89 6.27 -8.31
CA ALA A 664 4.57 6.86 -8.52
C ALA A 664 4.63 8.30 -9.06
N ALA A 665 5.65 9.09 -8.70
CA ALA A 665 5.86 10.43 -9.23
C ALA A 665 6.37 10.41 -10.68
N GLU A 666 7.14 9.39 -11.05
CA GLU A 666 7.67 9.15 -12.40
C GLU A 666 6.67 8.43 -13.32
N GLY A 667 5.55 7.94 -12.77
CA GLY A 667 4.54 7.17 -13.50
C GLY A 667 4.97 5.74 -13.84
N LEU A 668 6.02 5.22 -13.19
CA LEU A 668 6.53 3.85 -13.38
C LEU A 668 5.67 2.81 -12.69
N THR A 669 4.98 3.19 -11.62
CA THR A 669 3.94 2.39 -10.97
C THR A 669 2.67 3.20 -10.99
N ARG A 670 1.50 2.53 -10.98
CA ARG A 670 0.25 3.27 -10.74
C ARG A 670 0.40 4.06 -9.45
N SER A 671 -0.04 5.32 -9.46
CA SER A 671 -0.20 6.03 -8.19
C SER A 671 -1.41 5.38 -7.54
N ARG A 672 -1.22 4.67 -6.41
CA ARG A 672 -2.32 4.18 -5.55
C ARG A 672 -3.48 5.16 -5.60
N LEU A 673 -4.69 4.66 -5.90
CA LEU A 673 -5.88 5.47 -6.07
C LEU A 673 -5.96 6.51 -4.94
N LYS A 674 -5.66 7.77 -5.27
CA LYS A 674 -5.83 8.86 -4.32
C LYS A 674 -7.33 8.96 -4.10
N ARG A 675 -7.78 8.73 -2.87
CA ARG A 675 -9.14 9.04 -2.45
C ARG A 675 -9.29 10.55 -2.58
N GLN A 676 -9.93 10.98 -3.66
CA GLN A 676 -10.17 12.39 -3.96
C GLN A 676 -11.51 12.78 -3.36
N PHE A 677 -11.59 13.96 -2.76
CA PHE A 677 -12.81 14.53 -2.19
C PHE A 677 -13.00 15.94 -2.75
N GLY A 678 -14.14 16.18 -3.41
CA GLY A 678 -14.50 17.46 -4.04
C GLY A 678 -15.75 17.33 -4.93
N PRO A 679 -16.39 18.44 -5.35
CA PRO A 679 -17.57 18.42 -6.21
C PRO A 679 -17.22 17.91 -7.62
N GLN A 680 -17.42 16.62 -7.86
CA GLN A 680 -17.25 16.05 -9.19
C GLN A 680 -18.49 16.32 -10.05
N LYS A 681 -18.31 17.05 -11.16
CA LYS A 681 -19.26 17.02 -12.28
C LYS A 681 -19.01 15.73 -13.08
N ILE A 682 -20.00 14.85 -13.11
CA ILE A 682 -19.98 13.65 -13.95
C ILE A 682 -20.40 14.10 -15.35
N GLU A 683 -19.51 13.99 -16.33
CA GLU A 683 -19.95 13.86 -17.72
C GLU A 683 -20.50 12.45 -17.93
N PRO A 684 -21.62 12.29 -18.67
CA PRO A 684 -22.22 10.98 -18.90
C PRO A 684 -21.21 10.04 -19.56
N ALA A 685 -21.08 8.86 -18.99
CA ALA A 685 -20.21 7.79 -19.48
C ALA A 685 -20.63 7.34 -20.88
N PHE A 686 -20.07 8.00 -21.90
CA PHE A 686 -19.96 7.46 -23.24
C PHE A 686 -18.54 7.75 -23.74
N SER A 687 -17.66 6.78 -23.55
CA SER A 687 -16.52 6.59 -24.43
C SER A 687 -16.47 5.11 -24.82
N PRO A 688 -16.12 4.80 -26.07
CA PRO A 688 -16.39 3.51 -26.67
C PRO A 688 -15.51 2.43 -26.08
N VAL A 689 -16.07 1.22 -26.06
CA VAL A 689 -15.42 -0.06 -25.77
C VAL A 689 -14.00 -0.09 -26.33
N VAL A 690 -13.01 -0.07 -25.43
CA VAL A 690 -11.64 -0.43 -25.76
C VAL A 690 -11.64 -1.95 -25.98
N SER A 691 -11.17 -2.35 -27.15
CA SER A 691 -11.11 -3.74 -27.60
C SER A 691 -10.37 -4.66 -26.63
N ALA A 692 -10.83 -5.91 -26.58
CA ALA A 692 -10.47 -6.99 -25.65
C ALA A 692 -9.00 -7.51 -25.70
N SER A 693 -8.00 -6.63 -25.77
CA SER A 693 -6.58 -7.00 -25.81
C SER A 693 -5.76 -6.53 -24.59
N GLN A 694 -6.39 -6.27 -23.45
CA GLN A 694 -5.74 -5.85 -22.19
C GLN A 694 -6.01 -6.83 -21.03
N ILE A 695 -5.87 -8.14 -21.26
CA ILE A 695 -5.96 -9.14 -20.18
C ILE A 695 -4.67 -9.18 -19.34
N ASP A 696 -3.57 -8.62 -19.85
CA ASP A 696 -2.21 -8.67 -19.24
C ASP A 696 -1.88 -7.45 -18.34
N GLN A 697 -2.87 -6.62 -18.00
CA GLN A 697 -2.70 -5.40 -17.17
C GLN A 697 -3.32 -5.52 -15.75
N ASN A 698 -3.75 -6.73 -15.36
CA ASN A 698 -4.43 -6.99 -14.10
C ASN A 698 -3.47 -7.24 -12.92
N ASP A 699 -2.29 -7.83 -13.15
CA ASP A 699 -1.36 -8.23 -12.09
C ASP A 699 -0.78 -7.06 -11.27
N GLU A 700 -0.50 -5.91 -11.91
CA GLU A 700 0.06 -4.74 -11.20
C GLU A 700 -0.94 -4.10 -10.21
N ALA A 701 -2.25 -4.22 -10.48
CA ALA A 701 -3.27 -3.65 -9.61
C ALA A 701 -3.46 -4.47 -8.34
N ALA A 702 -3.18 -5.77 -8.38
CA ALA A 702 -3.31 -6.64 -7.23
C ALA A 702 -2.08 -6.63 -6.32
N GLU A 703 -0.88 -6.42 -6.84
CA GLU A 703 0.33 -6.23 -6.01
C GLU A 703 0.24 -4.97 -5.10
N GLU A 704 -0.38 -3.88 -5.56
CA GLU A 704 -0.56 -2.65 -4.74
C GLU A 704 -1.52 -2.83 -3.55
N ILE A 705 -2.43 -3.82 -3.60
CA ILE A 705 -3.34 -4.17 -2.49
C ILE A 705 -2.83 -5.36 -1.69
N ALA A 706 -2.12 -6.30 -2.31
CA ALA A 706 -1.38 -7.33 -1.59
C ALA A 706 -0.37 -6.71 -0.60
N ASP A 707 0.23 -5.55 -0.94
CA ASP A 707 1.08 -4.82 -0.01
C ASP A 707 0.34 -4.20 1.20
N VAL A 708 -0.99 -4.13 1.17
CA VAL A 708 -1.86 -3.64 2.27
C VAL A 708 -2.56 -4.79 3.02
N ASP A 709 -2.83 -5.90 2.34
CA ASP A 709 -3.71 -6.96 2.82
C ASP A 709 -2.98 -8.28 3.17
N MET A 710 -1.67 -8.41 2.91
CA MET A 710 -0.87 -9.57 3.33
C MET A 710 -0.31 -9.42 4.76
N MET A 711 -1.15 -9.05 5.73
CA MET A 711 -0.89 -9.58 7.07
C MET A 711 -1.10 -11.09 6.93
N ASP A 712 -0.03 -11.88 7.12
CA ASP A 712 -0.07 -13.36 7.25
C ASP A 712 -1.46 -13.74 7.74
N GLU A 713 -2.28 -14.37 6.89
CA GLU A 713 -3.57 -14.91 7.28
C GLU A 713 -3.34 -15.62 8.61
N ASP A 714 -3.80 -15.00 9.70
CA ASP A 714 -4.13 -15.77 10.87
C ASP A 714 -5.53 -16.26 10.55
N PRO A 715 -5.71 -17.53 10.16
CA PRO A 715 -7.00 -18.02 9.68
C PRO A 715 -8.06 -18.07 10.79
N GLY A 716 -7.84 -17.40 11.92
CA GLY A 716 -8.52 -17.59 13.19
C GLY A 716 -9.04 -16.33 13.89
N ILE A 717 -9.02 -15.13 13.28
CA ILE A 717 -9.65 -13.98 13.93
C ILE A 717 -11.18 -14.08 13.77
N ASP A 718 -11.82 -14.61 14.81
CA ASP A 718 -13.26 -14.64 15.01
C ASP A 718 -13.81 -13.19 15.03
N PHE A 719 -14.88 -12.91 14.28
CA PHE A 719 -15.55 -11.61 14.33
C PHE A 719 -15.99 -11.25 15.76
N ARG A 720 -16.29 -12.24 16.61
CA ARG A 720 -16.57 -12.03 18.03
C ARG A 720 -15.38 -11.44 18.77
N ALA A 721 -14.15 -11.83 18.41
CA ALA A 721 -12.93 -11.26 18.98
C ALA A 721 -12.72 -9.82 18.51
N VAL A 722 -12.99 -9.51 17.24
CA VAL A 722 -12.97 -8.13 16.71
C VAL A 722 -13.98 -7.27 17.47
N ALA A 723 -15.23 -7.74 17.60
CA ALA A 723 -16.27 -7.04 18.36
C ALA A 723 -15.89 -6.88 19.84
N ALA A 724 -15.25 -7.87 20.47
CA ALA A 724 -14.77 -7.77 21.84
C ALA A 724 -13.66 -6.72 22.01
N GLN A 725 -12.69 -6.68 21.09
CA GLN A 725 -11.62 -5.69 21.11
C GLN A 725 -12.19 -4.27 20.97
N LEU A 726 -13.10 -4.06 20.01
CA LEU A 726 -13.75 -2.75 19.82
C LEU A 726 -14.58 -2.33 21.02
N ARG A 727 -15.25 -3.27 21.69
CA ARG A 727 -15.96 -2.99 22.95
C ARG A 727 -14.99 -2.50 24.02
N GLN A 728 -13.80 -3.07 24.11
CA GLN A 728 -12.76 -2.60 25.01
C GLN A 728 -12.24 -1.22 24.60
N ASP A 729 -11.97 -1.00 23.32
CA ASP A 729 -11.48 0.28 22.82
C ASP A 729 -12.49 1.42 23.04
N VAL A 730 -13.80 1.12 22.96
CA VAL A 730 -14.88 2.06 23.32
C VAL A 730 -14.81 2.46 24.79
N LEU A 731 -14.57 1.50 25.70
CA LEU A 731 -14.42 1.76 27.12
C LEU A 731 -13.17 2.58 27.41
N ASP A 732 -12.06 2.27 26.73
CA ASP A 732 -10.79 2.98 26.89
C ASP A 732 -10.87 4.43 26.36
N ASP A 733 -11.75 4.71 25.38
CA ASP A 733 -12.04 6.06 24.89
C ASP A 733 -12.93 6.87 25.85
N GLU A 734 -13.74 6.24 26.73
CA GLU A 734 -14.63 6.94 27.68
C GLU A 734 -13.85 7.87 28.62
N ASP A 735 -14.43 9.04 28.95
CA ASP A 735 -13.80 9.99 29.87
C ASP A 735 -13.74 9.36 31.29
N PRO A 736 -12.60 9.40 32.01
CA PRO A 736 -12.61 9.08 33.43
C PRO A 736 -13.60 10.01 34.16
N SER A 737 -14.26 9.49 35.19
CA SER A 737 -15.20 10.27 35.99
C SER A 737 -14.50 11.51 36.58
N ASP A 738 -15.28 12.54 36.93
CA ASP A 738 -14.77 13.76 37.57
C ASP A 738 -14.03 13.49 38.91
N ASP A 739 -13.99 12.23 39.38
CA ASP A 739 -13.35 11.77 40.62
C ASP A 739 -11.90 11.28 40.45
N GLU A 740 -11.38 11.13 39.22
CA GLU A 740 -9.95 10.81 39.02
C GLU A 740 -9.10 12.09 39.04
N GLU A 741 -8.58 12.43 40.23
CA GLU A 741 -7.51 13.41 40.40
C GLU A 741 -6.25 12.96 39.63
N LEU A 742 -5.99 13.58 38.48
CA LEU A 742 -4.64 13.58 37.93
C LEU A 742 -3.70 14.24 38.95
N PRO A 743 -2.54 13.63 39.29
CA PRO A 743 -1.65 14.20 40.28
C PRO A 743 -1.18 15.60 39.84
N PRO A 744 -1.12 16.59 40.75
CA PRO A 744 -0.72 17.94 40.42
C PRO A 744 0.74 17.99 39.97
N ALA A 745 1.02 18.88 39.02
CA ALA A 745 2.27 18.95 38.28
C ALA A 745 3.50 19.46 39.06
N ASP A 746 3.38 19.81 40.35
CA ASP A 746 4.48 20.39 41.11
C ASP A 746 4.56 19.83 42.54
N SER A 747 5.50 18.92 42.75
CA SER A 747 6.10 18.68 44.05
C SER A 747 7.18 19.74 44.34
N ILE A 748 6.77 21.01 44.47
CA ILE A 748 7.62 22.06 45.05
C ILE A 748 6.82 22.89 46.07
N THR A 749 6.87 22.42 47.31
CA THR A 749 6.85 23.18 48.58
C THR A 749 5.99 24.45 48.69
N ASN A 750 4.72 24.34 49.12
CA ASN A 750 4.21 24.91 50.39
C ASN A 750 2.68 24.71 50.53
N PRO A 751 2.16 24.27 51.68
CA PRO A 751 0.73 24.00 51.86
C PRO A 751 0.05 25.16 52.60
N ARG A 752 -0.84 25.91 51.93
CA ARG A 752 -2.12 26.39 52.49
C ARG A 752 -2.89 27.26 51.49
N SER A 753 -4.20 27.06 51.50
CA SER A 753 -5.26 27.73 50.74
C SER A 753 -5.46 27.26 49.29
N LEU A 754 -6.33 26.27 49.13
CA LEU A 754 -7.20 26.09 47.97
C LEU A 754 -8.35 25.16 48.39
N GLU A 755 -9.23 25.65 49.26
CA GLU A 755 -10.57 25.09 49.40
C GLU A 755 -11.40 25.51 48.18
N GLY A 756 -11.84 24.51 47.41
CA GLY A 756 -12.99 24.64 46.53
C GLY A 756 -12.70 24.96 45.07
N LEU A 757 -12.06 24.07 44.31
CA LEU A 757 -12.22 23.99 42.85
C LEU A 757 -12.11 22.52 42.40
N ARG A 758 -13.27 21.93 42.11
CA ARG A 758 -13.40 20.58 41.52
C ARG A 758 -12.69 20.52 40.16
N PRO A 759 -11.99 19.43 39.80
CA PRO A 759 -11.50 19.24 38.44
C PRO A 759 -12.69 19.03 37.48
N LYS A 760 -12.75 19.82 36.41
CA LYS A 760 -13.75 19.68 35.34
C LYS A 760 -13.10 18.95 34.16
N ARG A 761 -13.85 18.04 33.49
CA ARG A 761 -13.53 17.46 32.17
C ARG A 761 -12.60 18.37 31.35
N VAL A 762 -11.50 17.82 30.83
CA VAL A 762 -10.63 18.56 29.92
C VAL A 762 -11.38 18.82 28.62
N ARG A 763 -12.11 19.93 28.59
CA ARG A 763 -12.73 20.47 27.38
C ARG A 763 -11.61 21.12 26.58
N LEU A 764 -11.33 20.60 25.39
CA LEU A 764 -10.42 21.22 24.42
C LEU A 764 -11.02 22.48 23.77
N PHE A 765 -12.26 22.85 24.11
CA PHE A 765 -12.93 24.06 23.64
C PHE A 765 -12.35 25.32 24.25
N PHE A 766 -11.80 26.18 23.40
CA PHE A 766 -11.35 27.51 23.81
C PHE A 766 -12.50 28.50 23.65
N GLY A 767 -13.04 29.02 24.75
CA GLY A 767 -13.82 30.27 24.79
C GLY A 767 -15.34 30.21 24.63
N THR A 768 -15.96 29.13 24.15
CA THR A 768 -17.40 28.91 24.37
C THR A 768 -17.59 28.19 25.71
N ARG A 769 -18.43 28.73 26.61
CA ARG A 769 -18.78 28.05 27.87
C ARG A 769 -19.55 26.73 27.63
N VAL A 770 -20.07 26.54 26.42
CA VAL A 770 -20.97 25.46 26.00
C VAL A 770 -20.49 24.87 24.67
N ALA A 771 -20.42 23.54 24.60
CA ALA A 771 -20.12 22.84 23.35
C ALA A 771 -21.33 22.96 22.40
N ILE A 772 -21.08 23.18 21.12
CA ILE A 772 -22.14 23.20 20.11
C ILE A 772 -22.50 21.76 19.79
N GLU A 773 -23.75 21.36 20.02
CA GLU A 773 -24.20 20.00 19.70
C GLU A 773 -24.28 19.81 18.18
N LEU A 774 -23.96 18.60 17.70
CA LEU A 774 -23.97 18.27 16.27
C LEU A 774 -25.38 18.45 15.69
N LYS A 775 -26.42 18.15 16.49
CA LYS A 775 -27.83 18.36 16.14
C LYS A 775 -28.20 19.83 15.85
N GLU A 776 -27.41 20.79 16.34
CA GLU A 776 -27.63 22.23 16.18
C GLU A 776 -26.59 22.90 15.28
N LEU A 777 -25.56 22.16 14.85
CA LEU A 777 -24.40 22.69 14.14
C LEU A 777 -24.73 23.04 12.68
N PHE A 778 -25.40 22.14 11.98
CA PHE A 778 -25.69 22.24 10.55
C PHE A 778 -27.17 22.49 10.26
N ASP A 779 -27.44 23.06 9.09
CA ASP A 779 -28.81 23.17 8.57
C ASP A 779 -29.26 21.85 7.94
N TYR A 780 -29.85 20.99 8.77
CA TYR A 780 -30.40 19.71 8.33
C TYR A 780 -31.68 19.81 7.49
N GLU A 781 -32.25 21.01 7.31
CA GLU A 781 -33.42 21.21 6.44
C GLU A 781 -33.04 21.17 4.95
N THR A 782 -31.77 21.49 4.61
CA THR A 782 -31.25 21.45 3.24
C THR A 782 -31.05 20.02 2.70
N GLY A 783 -30.97 19.03 3.60
CA GLY A 783 -30.84 17.61 3.24
C GLY A 783 -29.41 17.16 2.90
N ASP A 784 -29.31 16.03 2.20
CA ASP A 784 -28.05 15.34 1.83
C ASP A 784 -27.74 15.51 0.33
N ASP A 785 -28.12 16.65 -0.25
CA ASP A 785 -27.83 16.96 -1.64
C ASP A 785 -26.34 17.32 -1.85
N LYS A 786 -25.91 17.40 -3.12
CA LYS A 786 -24.49 17.67 -3.47
C LYS A 786 -24.02 19.04 -2.99
N GLU A 787 -24.93 19.95 -2.73
CA GLU A 787 -24.62 21.28 -2.21
C GLU A 787 -24.65 21.27 -0.67
N GLY A 788 -25.49 20.48 0.00
CA GLY A 788 -25.59 20.37 1.46
C GLY A 788 -24.56 19.42 2.10
N LEU A 789 -25.00 18.61 3.06
CA LEU A 789 -24.13 17.67 3.79
C LEU A 789 -23.61 16.51 2.92
N GLY A 790 -24.21 16.32 1.74
CA GLY A 790 -23.80 15.32 0.74
C GLY A 790 -22.58 15.71 -0.08
N PHE A 791 -21.94 16.85 0.20
CA PHE A 791 -20.83 17.42 -0.57
C PHE A 791 -19.69 16.42 -0.86
N PHE A 792 -19.30 15.59 0.12
CA PHE A 792 -18.25 14.57 -0.04
C PHE A 792 -18.78 13.15 -0.30
N LYS A 793 -20.11 12.94 -0.24
CA LYS A 793 -20.73 11.61 -0.33
C LYS A 793 -20.41 10.92 -1.65
N GLN A 794 -20.54 11.64 -2.77
CA GLN A 794 -20.32 11.07 -4.09
C GLN A 794 -18.88 10.59 -4.26
N ALA A 795 -17.91 11.37 -3.79
CA ALA A 795 -16.51 11.01 -3.78
C ALA A 795 -16.24 9.76 -2.91
N GLY A 796 -16.83 9.70 -1.72
CA GLY A 796 -16.76 8.52 -0.84
C GLY A 796 -17.34 7.26 -1.50
N LEU A 797 -18.48 7.38 -2.18
CA LEU A 797 -19.10 6.26 -2.93
C LEU A 797 -18.23 5.78 -4.08
N VAL A 798 -17.67 6.69 -4.88
CA VAL A 798 -16.75 6.34 -5.98
C VAL A 798 -15.50 5.62 -5.45
N ASN A 799 -14.97 6.07 -4.31
CA ASN A 799 -13.83 5.39 -3.69
C ASN A 799 -14.19 4.00 -3.16
N LEU A 800 -15.39 3.83 -2.62
CA LEU A 800 -15.91 2.54 -2.16
C LEU A 800 -16.11 1.56 -3.33
N GLU A 801 -16.62 2.05 -4.47
CA GLU A 801 -16.76 1.26 -5.70
C GLU A 801 -15.40 0.84 -6.28
N LYS A 802 -14.41 1.74 -6.27
CA LYS A 802 -13.04 1.40 -6.68
C LYS A 802 -12.40 0.36 -5.77
N GLU A 803 -12.60 0.46 -4.46
CA GLU A 803 -12.14 -0.57 -3.51
C GLU A 803 -12.81 -1.92 -3.79
N LEU A 804 -14.10 -1.93 -4.12
CA LEU A 804 -14.80 -3.14 -4.57
C LEU A 804 -14.18 -3.77 -5.82
N GLU A 805 -13.92 -2.98 -6.86
CA GLU A 805 -13.31 -3.49 -8.10
C GLU A 805 -11.97 -4.17 -7.83
N ILE A 806 -11.16 -3.53 -7.00
CA ILE A 806 -9.88 -4.03 -6.50
C ILE A 806 -10.02 -5.34 -5.70
N TYR A 807 -10.97 -5.41 -4.76
CA TYR A 807 -11.18 -6.61 -3.95
C TYR A 807 -11.62 -7.80 -4.80
N ASN A 808 -12.42 -7.55 -5.85
CA ASN A 808 -12.78 -8.59 -6.82
C ASN A 808 -11.55 -9.07 -7.61
N LEU A 809 -10.61 -8.18 -7.98
CA LEU A 809 -9.38 -8.58 -8.68
C LEU A 809 -8.47 -9.46 -7.79
N SER A 810 -8.23 -9.05 -6.55
CA SER A 810 -7.37 -9.83 -5.61
C SER A 810 -7.93 -11.21 -5.28
N THR A 811 -9.26 -11.36 -5.24
CA THR A 811 -9.90 -12.66 -4.97
C THR A 811 -9.67 -13.66 -6.12
N ARG A 812 -9.61 -13.19 -7.37
CA ARG A 812 -9.35 -14.05 -8.55
C ARG A 812 -7.94 -14.64 -8.54
N GLU A 813 -6.94 -13.88 -8.11
CA GLU A 813 -5.55 -14.35 -8.07
C GLU A 813 -5.28 -15.37 -6.96
N LEU A 814 -5.94 -15.19 -5.79
CA LEU A 814 -5.93 -16.18 -4.71
C LEU A 814 -6.50 -17.54 -5.17
N GLU A 815 -7.47 -17.53 -6.09
CA GLU A 815 -8.08 -18.75 -6.62
C GLU A 815 -7.19 -19.46 -7.64
N GLU A 816 -6.48 -18.73 -8.50
CA GLU A 816 -5.50 -19.32 -9.44
C GLU A 816 -4.37 -20.02 -8.68
N GLY A 817 -3.91 -19.45 -7.56
CA GLY A 817 -2.91 -20.08 -6.68
C GLY A 817 -3.37 -21.41 -6.05
N ILE A 818 -4.68 -21.60 -5.83
CA ILE A 818 -5.25 -22.83 -5.27
C ILE A 818 -5.42 -23.91 -6.35
N GLU A 819 -5.71 -23.55 -7.61
CA GLU A 819 -5.77 -24.51 -8.72
C GLU A 819 -4.41 -25.15 -9.02
N TYR A 820 -3.30 -24.42 -8.85
CA TYR A 820 -1.94 -24.99 -9.00
C TYR A 820 -1.50 -25.88 -7.81
N GLY A 821 -2.14 -25.78 -6.65
CA GLY A 821 -1.85 -26.62 -5.48
C GLY A 821 -2.58 -27.98 -5.48
N ILE A 822 -3.65 -28.13 -6.26
CA ILE A 822 -4.46 -29.38 -6.33
C ILE A 822 -4.03 -30.26 -7.52
N ALA A 823 -3.23 -29.74 -8.45
CA ALA A 823 -2.66 -30.52 -9.56
C ALA A 823 -1.38 -31.31 -9.18
N SER A 824 -0.96 -31.27 -7.92
CA SER A 824 0.24 -31.97 -7.42
C SER A 824 0.01 -32.77 -6.13
N ASP A 825 -1.11 -33.48 -6.04
CA ASP A 825 -1.30 -34.64 -5.15
C ASP A 825 -2.04 -35.79 -5.86
#